data_AF-A0A1C6SWL1-F1
#
_entry.id   AF-A0A1C6SWL1-F1
#
_cell.length_a   1.000
_cell.length_b   1.000
_cell.length_c   1.000
_cell.angle_alpha   90.00
_cell.angle_beta   90.00
_cell.angle_gamma   90.00
#
_symmetry.space_group_name_H-M   'P 1'
#
loop_
_entity.id
_entity.type
_entity.pdbx_description
1 polymer ?
#
loop_
_entity_poly.entity_id
_entity_poly.type
_entity_poly.pdbx_seq_one_letter_code
_entity_poly.pdbx_strand_id
1 'polypeptide(L)'
;MTLGSDPTLLIVRGAPSVASAVGELATSCLAAVARLHRAGGALDAVILIGNLTMSADFSEYATVSELVDRILTECCNAPVPTELPAVLAVPGPGDRLPMPSALVTVRSLTDLWPMVRDSFWNDETPDVREAIRTGFRPFIEWYDGYATEASWRPGLLPGEGGLVIGTEGRRLGLATVNSAFRMIASDATTDLAEVSQRQVEAATGAWEGPVEAVAVFAPLTAELPEVVSSPVVAIAGGVGTGEVAEWWAVESGAHLLVADTGVNGAVRLTELDGRAAAVARRRPAATSTVMIDEPEAVVASVTSATRDLLAELDLALATGHAVLVLTSGIESESKGEWSSPLGSADDVFEALVTQLPADVTGGRVALATVMQRLRQTDPSLVRRTIAGMLVSDGSMLNETALRLLLAPWYRVYDCTGTNIFQDLSMRMDIDANMVIVDAYRDPPGRGRPQLEVVAMNGIAPGNAAAPVSFDIDDRGRGWRAQWFRQMKADAITHPVVFAAGALSSGHLSLYLDALISDSDIKSPYPRFVVAPGSDPTALWKLAGGGCAHIQASLAEVARERLGMTREPMRRGRQLRARMRSVLDTNAGVQLVSTLLEAAPPGDPFYLRGTDPTWGDVKEEIPATLSSLGAMVERADAGGARKPVVVLNDRSGTGKSTTLMQFAVTLHARGLAVGWVDRATTRSSHDVLNECLELGLDAVLIDDVDIFGAEAARLMTRLGQRGNVLVAATIRSTRGHLLDGVPGLVRVPPLRLTDDDLNALVHRLESFRQLGKLKQYRLHDARVERLRQVSDRDLMAAMVEVITGYRFEERVSSEFAQLDARERDIYATVCLFEALQYEDRSLTLPQNALLQIASDGPPDPGVNRAIERLVSGRRMLVRRESGHIRTRHRVVAEAMEKFIRDDKVYFQELLERLLLFYVQRGAGITNRNDPTRRAMVALINHRVMIKSGLPVKSVRDIYHLLHDYLKDDFHYWLQCGSYELEQRNLDLAATFLETSRGCEGGQNHFKVVTTWAMVYLRLAIQNPSDVGRHDEAVDAFRELERIALQEGARSPHTIVTIIKDGTHWLQRGTFFTNDERQNTARRILRWIEVGHRLLDMNGEFRAAANRCTGPLERMVRADEDEEDVSIPL
;
A
#
# COMPACT_ATOMS: atom_id res chain seq x y z
N MET A 1 -25.87 -31.94 47.79
CA MET A 1 -25.28 -32.17 46.47
C MET A 1 -24.00 -31.38 46.43
N THR A 2 -22.84 -32.04 46.43
CA THR A 2 -21.62 -31.39 45.96
C THR A 2 -21.85 -31.14 44.47
N LEU A 3 -21.97 -29.88 44.05
CA LEU A 3 -21.95 -29.54 42.62
C LEU A 3 -20.62 -30.10 42.09
N GLY A 4 -20.70 -31.16 41.29
CA GLY A 4 -19.54 -31.72 40.62
C GLY A 4 -19.07 -30.77 39.52
N SER A 5 -18.27 -31.27 38.58
CA SER A 5 -17.87 -30.55 37.37
C SER A 5 -19.02 -30.38 36.35
N ASP A 6 -20.24 -30.14 36.84
CA ASP A 6 -21.46 -30.06 36.03
C ASP A 6 -21.65 -28.66 35.45
N PRO A 7 -21.92 -28.52 34.14
CA PRO A 7 -22.12 -27.21 33.52
C PRO A 7 -23.30 -26.44 34.12
N THR A 8 -23.08 -25.16 34.43
CA THR A 8 -24.05 -24.25 35.03
C THR A 8 -24.30 -23.03 34.15
N LEU A 9 -25.57 -22.68 34.00
CA LEU A 9 -26.05 -21.66 33.08
C LEU A 9 -26.94 -20.66 33.82
N LEU A 10 -26.75 -19.37 33.61
CA LEU A 10 -27.66 -18.33 34.07
C LEU A 10 -28.42 -17.76 32.88
N ILE A 11 -29.69 -18.10 32.74
CA ILE A 11 -30.56 -17.56 31.70
C ILE A 11 -31.27 -16.33 32.23
N VAL A 12 -31.17 -15.22 31.49
CA VAL A 12 -31.74 -13.93 31.86
C VAL A 12 -32.73 -13.49 30.77
N ARG A 13 -33.96 -13.21 31.20
CA ARG A 13 -35.02 -12.68 30.34
C ARG A 13 -35.70 -11.51 31.03
N GLY A 14 -35.82 -10.38 30.33
CA GLY A 14 -36.63 -9.24 30.77
C GLY A 14 -37.97 -9.15 30.06
N ALA A 15 -38.95 -8.52 30.71
CA ALA A 15 -40.25 -8.20 30.12
C ALA A 15 -40.59 -6.72 30.43
N PRO A 16 -40.82 -5.86 29.42
CA PRO A 16 -40.83 -6.15 27.98
C PRO A 16 -39.44 -6.36 27.34
N SER A 17 -38.35 -5.90 27.99
CA SER A 17 -36.97 -6.11 27.56
C SER A 17 -36.02 -6.23 28.75
N VAL A 18 -34.79 -6.73 28.56
CA VAL A 18 -33.75 -6.76 29.59
C VAL A 18 -33.43 -5.36 30.11
N ALA A 19 -33.21 -4.40 29.20
CA ALA A 19 -32.90 -3.00 29.53
C ALA A 19 -33.96 -2.36 30.46
N SER A 20 -35.25 -2.61 30.20
CA SER A 20 -36.35 -2.05 31.00
C SER A 20 -36.47 -2.66 32.40
N ALA A 21 -35.92 -3.88 32.61
CA ALA A 21 -36.07 -4.67 33.83
C ALA A 21 -34.77 -4.80 34.64
N VAL A 22 -33.69 -4.06 34.29
CA VAL A 22 -32.35 -4.22 34.88
C VAL A 22 -32.33 -4.13 36.41
N GLY A 23 -33.13 -3.26 37.03
CA GLY A 23 -33.17 -3.13 38.49
C GLY A 23 -33.61 -4.42 39.20
N GLU A 24 -34.70 -5.03 38.74
CA GLU A 24 -35.23 -6.29 39.28
C GLU A 24 -34.33 -7.48 38.88
N LEU A 25 -33.89 -7.52 37.62
CA LEU A 25 -33.02 -8.57 37.09
C LEU A 25 -31.67 -8.61 37.80
N ALA A 26 -31.04 -7.47 38.05
CA ALA A 26 -29.75 -7.44 38.73
C ALA A 26 -29.84 -8.03 40.14
N THR A 27 -30.91 -7.70 40.88
CA THR A 27 -31.14 -8.26 42.22
C THR A 27 -31.32 -9.77 42.16
N SER A 28 -32.11 -10.27 41.19
CA SER A 28 -32.36 -11.70 41.03
C SER A 28 -31.12 -12.48 40.56
N CYS A 29 -30.38 -11.94 39.58
CA CYS A 29 -29.15 -12.55 39.04
C CYS A 29 -28.06 -12.66 40.11
N LEU A 30 -27.79 -11.58 40.84
CA LEU A 30 -26.80 -11.57 41.91
C LEU A 30 -27.18 -12.56 43.02
N ALA A 31 -28.47 -12.62 43.40
CA ALA A 31 -28.95 -13.60 44.36
C ALA A 31 -28.79 -15.05 43.87
N ALA A 32 -28.96 -15.30 42.57
CA ALA A 32 -28.76 -16.61 41.95
C ALA A 32 -27.28 -17.02 41.94
N VAL A 33 -26.38 -16.13 41.51
CA VAL A 33 -24.92 -16.38 41.51
C VAL A 33 -24.39 -16.58 42.93
N ALA A 34 -24.79 -15.74 43.89
CA ALA A 34 -24.40 -15.92 45.30
C ALA A 34 -24.95 -17.24 45.90
N ARG A 35 -26.08 -17.75 45.40
CA ARG A 35 -26.61 -19.07 45.79
C ARG A 35 -25.77 -20.20 45.19
N LEU A 36 -25.31 -20.06 43.94
CA LEU A 36 -24.37 -21.00 43.30
C LEU A 36 -23.04 -21.07 44.07
N HIS A 37 -22.46 -19.92 44.40
CA HIS A 37 -21.21 -19.84 45.14
C HIS A 37 -21.32 -20.47 46.54
N ARG A 38 -22.43 -20.26 47.24
CA ARG A 38 -22.69 -20.93 48.53
C ARG A 38 -22.82 -22.45 48.41
N ALA A 39 -23.28 -22.94 47.26
CA ALA A 39 -23.33 -24.37 46.95
C ALA A 39 -21.97 -24.93 46.47
N GLY A 40 -20.95 -24.09 46.33
CA GLY A 40 -19.59 -24.47 45.92
C GLY A 40 -19.38 -24.55 44.40
N GLY A 41 -20.32 -24.07 43.59
CA GLY A 41 -20.18 -24.02 42.13
C GLY A 41 -19.69 -22.66 41.62
N ALA A 42 -19.27 -22.63 40.36
CA ALA A 42 -18.95 -21.43 39.58
C ALA A 42 -19.83 -21.41 38.33
N LEU A 43 -20.09 -20.22 37.77
CA LEU A 43 -20.94 -20.05 36.61
C LEU A 43 -20.16 -20.29 35.32
N ASP A 44 -20.69 -21.08 34.38
CA ASP A 44 -20.00 -21.34 33.10
C ASP A 44 -20.49 -20.42 31.96
N ALA A 45 -21.78 -20.05 31.94
CA ALA A 45 -22.31 -19.12 30.95
C ALA A 45 -23.50 -18.27 31.45
N VAL A 46 -23.58 -17.05 30.95
CA VAL A 46 -24.70 -16.12 31.06
C VAL A 46 -25.39 -16.04 29.70
N ILE A 47 -26.69 -16.34 29.63
CA ILE A 47 -27.47 -16.33 28.40
C ILE A 47 -28.56 -15.27 28.48
N LEU A 48 -28.48 -14.26 27.62
CA LEU A 48 -29.48 -13.22 27.46
C LEU A 48 -30.41 -13.60 26.29
N ILE A 49 -31.70 -13.74 26.58
CA ILE A 49 -32.68 -14.25 25.61
C ILE A 49 -33.97 -13.41 25.58
N GLY A 50 -34.59 -13.30 24.41
CA GLY A 50 -35.78 -12.48 24.18
C GLY A 50 -35.40 -11.11 23.62
N ASN A 51 -36.06 -10.04 24.08
CA ASN A 51 -35.69 -8.68 23.72
C ASN A 51 -34.69 -8.12 24.72
N LEU A 52 -33.51 -7.71 24.27
CA LEU A 52 -32.53 -7.04 25.14
C LEU A 52 -32.91 -5.58 25.34
N THR A 53 -33.38 -4.94 24.26
CA THR A 53 -33.81 -3.54 24.21
C THR A 53 -35.26 -3.43 23.72
N MET A 54 -35.90 -2.26 23.89
CA MET A 54 -37.22 -2.02 23.30
C MET A 54 -37.14 -1.41 21.90
N SER A 55 -36.05 -0.69 21.60
CA SER A 55 -35.93 0.15 20.40
C SER A 55 -34.58 0.10 19.71
N ALA A 56 -33.69 -0.82 20.15
CA ALA A 56 -32.30 -0.91 19.70
C ALA A 56 -31.50 0.39 19.90
N ASP A 57 -31.87 1.21 20.89
CA ASP A 57 -31.13 2.42 21.23
C ASP A 57 -29.85 2.04 22.02
N PHE A 58 -28.73 2.68 21.69
CA PHE A 58 -27.44 2.41 22.35
C PHE A 58 -27.46 2.66 23.86
N SER A 59 -28.31 3.57 24.36
CA SER A 59 -28.48 3.81 25.80
C SER A 59 -29.17 2.64 26.52
N GLU A 60 -30.08 1.94 25.83
CA GLU A 60 -30.68 0.71 26.35
C GLU A 60 -29.64 -0.40 26.42
N TYR A 61 -28.78 -0.54 25.40
CA TYR A 61 -27.66 -1.48 25.43
C TYR A 61 -26.63 -1.18 26.52
N ALA A 62 -26.34 0.10 26.78
CA ALA A 62 -25.50 0.49 27.93
C ALA A 62 -26.12 0.04 29.26
N THR A 63 -27.45 0.11 29.38
CA THR A 63 -28.19 -0.40 30.55
C THR A 63 -28.08 -1.93 30.66
N VAL A 64 -28.14 -2.66 29.54
CA VAL A 64 -27.88 -4.11 29.52
C VAL A 64 -26.43 -4.42 29.92
N SER A 65 -25.46 -3.62 29.47
CA SER A 65 -24.05 -3.75 29.86
C SER A 65 -23.86 -3.64 31.37
N GLU A 66 -24.51 -2.66 32.01
CA GLU A 66 -24.46 -2.51 33.48
C GLU A 66 -24.96 -3.78 34.20
N LEU A 67 -25.98 -4.46 33.67
CA LEU A 67 -26.46 -5.72 34.23
C LEU A 67 -25.40 -6.83 34.08
N VAL A 68 -24.86 -7.00 32.87
CA VAL A 68 -23.85 -8.04 32.58
C VAL A 68 -22.60 -7.82 33.44
N ASP A 69 -22.09 -6.60 33.51
CA ASP A 69 -20.88 -6.26 34.26
C ASP A 69 -21.05 -6.53 35.76
N ARG A 70 -22.25 -6.29 36.31
CA ARG A 70 -22.58 -6.65 37.70
C ARG A 70 -22.58 -8.16 37.92
N ILE A 71 -23.10 -8.94 36.98
CA ILE A 71 -23.10 -10.41 37.05
C ILE A 71 -21.66 -10.93 36.99
N LEU A 72 -20.86 -10.46 36.04
CA LEU A 72 -19.45 -10.86 35.89
C LEU A 72 -18.62 -10.48 37.12
N THR A 73 -18.84 -9.28 37.67
CA THR A 73 -18.18 -8.83 38.91
C THR A 73 -18.51 -9.74 40.09
N GLU A 74 -19.77 -10.19 40.22
CA GLU A 74 -20.14 -11.13 41.28
C GLU A 74 -19.48 -12.49 41.08
N CYS A 75 -19.34 -12.96 39.83
CA CYS A 75 -18.66 -14.21 39.50
C CYS A 75 -17.17 -14.22 39.93
N CYS A 76 -16.51 -13.05 39.97
CA CYS A 76 -15.15 -12.93 40.51
C CYS A 76 -15.04 -13.31 42.01
N ASN A 77 -16.16 -13.32 42.74
CA ASN A 77 -16.21 -13.72 44.15
C ASN A 77 -16.43 -15.25 44.33
N ALA A 78 -16.24 -16.05 43.27
CA ALA A 78 -16.41 -17.49 43.33
C ALA A 78 -15.46 -18.14 44.39
N PRO A 79 -15.88 -19.23 45.06
CA PRO A 79 -15.06 -19.89 46.08
C PRO A 79 -13.77 -20.53 45.51
N VAL A 80 -13.73 -20.76 44.19
CA VAL A 80 -12.61 -21.35 43.45
C VAL A 80 -12.27 -20.43 42.28
N PRO A 81 -10.99 -20.09 42.04
CA PRO A 81 -10.58 -19.33 40.87
C PRO A 81 -11.03 -20.06 39.60
N THR A 82 -11.89 -19.43 38.81
CA THR A 82 -12.45 -19.96 37.56
C THR A 82 -12.39 -18.86 36.50
N GLU A 83 -12.38 -19.27 35.23
CA GLU A 83 -12.51 -18.32 34.11
C GLU A 83 -13.85 -17.58 34.21
N LEU A 84 -13.92 -16.36 33.67
CA LEU A 84 -15.19 -15.63 33.63
C LEU A 84 -16.21 -16.39 32.76
N PRO A 85 -17.49 -16.42 33.15
CA PRO A 85 -18.51 -17.12 32.38
C PRO A 85 -18.67 -16.52 30.98
N ALA A 86 -18.94 -17.37 30.00
CA ALA A 86 -19.23 -16.94 28.64
C ALA A 86 -20.54 -16.13 28.58
N VAL A 87 -20.55 -14.99 27.89
CA VAL A 87 -21.76 -14.17 27.71
C VAL A 87 -22.35 -14.43 26.33
N LEU A 88 -23.51 -15.09 26.29
CA LEU A 88 -24.25 -15.42 25.08
C LEU A 88 -25.49 -14.53 24.98
N ALA A 89 -25.68 -13.84 23.85
CA ALA A 89 -26.83 -12.98 23.64
C ALA A 89 -27.49 -13.27 22.29
N VAL A 90 -28.81 -13.45 22.29
CA VAL A 90 -29.59 -13.71 21.06
C VAL A 90 -30.56 -12.57 20.82
N PRO A 91 -30.48 -11.84 19.69
CA PRO A 91 -31.26 -10.64 19.48
C PRO A 91 -32.72 -10.98 19.17
N GLY A 92 -33.64 -10.29 19.84
CA GLY A 92 -35.07 -10.37 19.59
C GLY A 92 -35.60 -9.26 18.68
N PRO A 93 -36.92 -9.23 18.42
CA PRO A 93 -37.54 -8.18 17.59
C PRO A 93 -37.37 -6.75 18.12
N GLY A 94 -37.10 -6.57 19.42
CA GLY A 94 -36.81 -5.27 20.03
C GLY A 94 -35.38 -4.76 19.78
N ASP A 95 -34.49 -5.64 19.31
CA ASP A 95 -33.04 -5.38 19.15
C ASP A 95 -32.64 -4.94 17.74
N ARG A 96 -33.63 -4.61 16.92
CA ARG A 96 -33.47 -4.16 15.54
C ARG A 96 -33.91 -2.73 15.33
N LEU A 97 -33.27 -2.06 14.38
CA LEU A 97 -33.74 -0.84 13.78
C LEU A 97 -34.81 -1.17 12.72
N PRO A 98 -36.07 -0.72 12.87
CA PRO A 98 -37.13 -1.02 11.91
C PRO A 98 -36.85 -0.39 10.55
N MET A 99 -36.97 -1.20 9.49
CA MET A 99 -36.76 -0.78 8.11
C MET A 99 -38.12 -0.65 7.37
N PRO A 100 -38.23 0.27 6.38
CA PRO A 100 -39.46 0.42 5.60
C PRO A 100 -39.81 -0.84 4.81
N SER A 101 -41.03 -1.35 4.99
CA SER A 101 -41.54 -2.56 4.30
C SER A 101 -41.65 -2.41 2.78
N ALA A 102 -41.44 -1.21 2.23
CA ALA A 102 -41.38 -0.96 0.79
C ALA A 102 -40.05 -1.38 0.13
N LEU A 103 -38.97 -1.56 0.91
CA LEU A 103 -37.67 -1.95 0.38
C LEU A 103 -37.71 -3.39 -0.12
N VAL A 104 -37.22 -3.64 -1.33
CA VAL A 104 -37.23 -4.97 -1.95
C VAL A 104 -36.50 -6.01 -1.08
N THR A 105 -35.34 -5.64 -0.51
CA THR A 105 -34.57 -6.51 0.40
C THR A 105 -35.30 -6.84 1.71
N VAL A 106 -36.15 -5.94 2.21
CA VAL A 106 -37.00 -6.19 3.38
C VAL A 106 -38.18 -7.09 3.00
N ARG A 107 -38.80 -6.85 1.83
CA ARG A 107 -39.88 -7.70 1.30
C ARG A 107 -39.40 -9.13 1.00
N SER A 108 -38.13 -9.30 0.62
CA SER A 108 -37.46 -10.59 0.50
C SER A 108 -37.53 -11.42 1.79
N LEU A 109 -37.57 -10.79 2.96
CA LEU A 109 -37.62 -11.48 4.25
C LEU A 109 -39.05 -11.71 4.76
N THR A 110 -40.03 -10.98 4.20
CA THR A 110 -41.45 -11.12 4.53
C THR A 110 -42.20 -11.85 3.40
N ASP A 111 -42.87 -11.10 2.51
CA ASP A 111 -43.80 -11.63 1.51
C ASP A 111 -43.12 -12.49 0.43
N LEU A 112 -41.89 -12.15 0.06
CA LEU A 112 -41.15 -12.82 -1.02
C LEU A 112 -40.27 -13.97 -0.50
N TRP A 113 -40.29 -14.24 0.81
CA TRP A 113 -39.44 -15.24 1.44
C TRP A 113 -39.49 -16.62 0.78
N PRO A 114 -40.66 -17.19 0.42
CA PRO A 114 -40.71 -18.49 -0.26
C PRO A 114 -39.93 -18.54 -1.58
N MET A 115 -39.72 -17.40 -2.25
CA MET A 115 -38.99 -17.33 -3.51
C MET A 115 -37.47 -17.17 -3.32
N VAL A 116 -37.05 -16.60 -2.20
CA VAL A 116 -35.63 -16.27 -1.94
C VAL A 116 -34.97 -17.16 -0.89
N ARG A 117 -35.76 -17.95 -0.14
CA ARG A 117 -35.30 -18.77 0.99
C ARG A 117 -34.09 -19.64 0.63
N ASP A 118 -34.18 -20.40 -0.46
CA ASP A 118 -33.12 -21.34 -0.85
C ASP A 118 -31.84 -20.61 -1.30
N SER A 119 -31.98 -19.59 -2.14
CA SER A 119 -30.86 -18.73 -2.58
C SER A 119 -30.22 -17.97 -1.41
N PHE A 120 -31.00 -17.53 -0.43
CA PHE A 120 -30.50 -16.89 0.78
C PHE A 120 -29.63 -17.82 1.63
N TRP A 121 -30.09 -19.06 1.84
CA TRP A 121 -29.31 -20.05 2.57
C TRP A 121 -28.08 -20.49 1.79
N ASN A 122 -28.12 -20.49 0.45
CA ASN A 122 -26.99 -20.74 -0.47
C ASN A 122 -26.02 -19.57 -0.65
N ASP A 123 -26.23 -18.45 0.05
CA ASP A 123 -25.38 -17.25 -0.03
C ASP A 123 -25.39 -16.56 -1.42
N GLU A 124 -26.48 -16.72 -2.18
CA GLU A 124 -26.66 -16.11 -3.51
C GLU A 124 -27.34 -14.72 -3.45
N THR A 125 -27.80 -14.29 -2.27
CA THR A 125 -28.47 -12.99 -2.04
C THR A 125 -27.75 -12.17 -0.96
N PRO A 126 -26.54 -11.65 -1.24
CA PRO A 126 -25.72 -10.94 -0.24
C PRO A 126 -26.37 -9.62 0.23
N ASP A 127 -27.18 -9.00 -0.61
CA ASP A 127 -27.96 -7.80 -0.32
C ASP A 127 -29.02 -8.00 0.77
N VAL A 128 -29.67 -9.17 0.80
CA VAL A 128 -30.65 -9.53 1.85
C VAL A 128 -29.94 -9.78 3.19
N ARG A 129 -28.76 -10.43 3.17
CA ARG A 129 -27.94 -10.61 4.39
C ARG A 129 -27.44 -9.28 4.95
N GLU A 130 -27.05 -8.36 4.07
CA GLU A 130 -26.63 -7.02 4.49
C GLU A 130 -27.79 -6.21 5.09
N ALA A 131 -29.01 -6.38 4.59
CA ALA A 131 -30.19 -5.76 5.19
C ALA A 131 -30.44 -6.27 6.63
N ILE A 132 -30.26 -7.57 6.89
CA ILE A 132 -30.36 -8.14 8.25
C ILE A 132 -29.28 -7.54 9.16
N ARG A 133 -28.02 -7.50 8.70
CA ARG A 133 -26.91 -6.91 9.47
C ARG A 133 -27.14 -5.43 9.77
N THR A 134 -27.64 -4.68 8.78
CA THR A 134 -27.99 -3.26 8.96
C THR A 134 -29.11 -3.10 9.99
N GLY A 135 -30.15 -3.93 9.93
CA GLY A 135 -31.25 -3.93 10.88
C GLY A 135 -30.80 -4.20 12.32
N PHE A 136 -29.92 -5.16 12.53
CA PHE A 136 -29.40 -5.51 13.86
C PHE A 136 -28.08 -4.82 14.23
N ARG A 137 -27.69 -3.75 13.51
CA ARG A 137 -26.39 -3.09 13.73
C ARG A 137 -26.14 -2.66 15.18
N PRO A 138 -27.08 -2.02 15.90
CA PRO A 138 -26.84 -1.63 17.30
C PRO A 138 -26.55 -2.83 18.21
N PHE A 139 -27.27 -3.95 18.02
CA PHE A 139 -26.98 -5.20 18.71
C PHE A 139 -25.59 -5.73 18.39
N ILE A 140 -25.19 -5.75 17.11
CA ILE A 140 -23.88 -6.26 16.68
C ILE A 140 -22.76 -5.43 17.31
N GLU A 141 -22.85 -4.10 17.21
CA GLU A 141 -21.83 -3.19 17.75
C GLU A 141 -21.72 -3.30 19.28
N TRP A 142 -22.83 -3.52 19.98
CA TRP A 142 -22.82 -3.76 21.42
C TRP A 142 -22.24 -5.13 21.78
N TYR A 143 -22.66 -6.19 21.07
CA TYR A 143 -22.28 -7.57 21.40
C TYR A 143 -20.81 -7.88 21.05
N ASP A 144 -20.23 -7.18 20.07
CA ASP A 144 -18.79 -7.21 19.77
C ASP A 144 -17.92 -6.85 21.01
N GLY A 145 -18.46 -6.08 21.96
CA GLY A 145 -17.78 -5.74 23.22
C GLY A 145 -17.71 -6.88 24.24
N TYR A 146 -18.47 -7.96 24.04
CA TYR A 146 -18.54 -9.14 24.92
C TYR A 146 -17.88 -10.37 24.29
N ALA A 147 -16.99 -10.17 23.30
CA ALA A 147 -16.31 -11.22 22.57
C ALA A 147 -15.76 -12.31 23.51
N THR A 148 -16.36 -13.49 23.42
CA THR A 148 -16.03 -14.66 24.23
C THR A 148 -14.77 -15.29 23.67
N GLU A 149 -13.62 -14.94 24.27
CA GLU A 149 -12.31 -15.40 23.84
C GLU A 149 -12.16 -16.93 24.05
N ALA A 150 -11.61 -17.58 23.02
CA ALA A 150 -11.13 -18.97 22.91
C ALA A 150 -12.09 -20.08 22.40
N SER A 151 -13.42 -20.01 22.55
CA SER A 151 -14.27 -21.17 22.18
C SER A 151 -15.65 -20.86 21.56
N TRP A 152 -16.04 -19.59 21.48
CA TRP A 152 -17.24 -19.16 20.75
C TRP A 152 -17.03 -19.20 19.25
N ARG A 153 -17.96 -19.80 18.52
CA ARG A 153 -17.95 -19.86 17.04
C ARG A 153 -19.15 -19.10 16.49
N PRO A 154 -18.97 -17.98 15.78
CA PRO A 154 -20.09 -17.23 15.23
C PRO A 154 -20.82 -18.03 14.14
N GLY A 155 -22.14 -17.89 14.11
CA GLY A 155 -23.04 -18.48 13.12
C GLY A 155 -23.22 -17.61 11.87
N LEU A 156 -24.30 -17.83 11.13
CA LEU A 156 -24.52 -17.17 9.83
C LEU A 156 -25.12 -15.76 9.98
N LEU A 157 -25.96 -15.55 11.00
CA LEU A 157 -26.72 -14.32 11.22
C LEU A 157 -26.33 -13.64 12.55
N PRO A 158 -26.75 -12.38 12.78
CA PRO A 158 -26.41 -11.64 13.99
C PRO A 158 -26.85 -12.37 15.26
N GLY A 159 -25.92 -12.52 16.22
CA GLY A 159 -26.16 -13.18 17.51
C GLY A 159 -26.20 -14.69 17.46
N GLU A 160 -25.88 -15.30 16.31
CA GLU A 160 -25.76 -16.74 16.17
C GLU A 160 -24.36 -17.23 16.51
N GLY A 161 -24.29 -18.47 16.98
CA GLY A 161 -23.03 -19.16 17.18
C GLY A 161 -23.15 -20.34 18.12
N GLY A 162 -22.03 -20.97 18.41
CA GLY A 162 -21.99 -22.10 19.33
C GLY A 162 -20.70 -22.19 20.16
N LEU A 163 -20.83 -22.83 21.31
CA LEU A 163 -19.81 -23.00 22.33
C LEU A 163 -20.01 -24.36 23.00
N VAL A 164 -18.94 -25.05 23.38
CA VAL A 164 -19.03 -26.26 24.22
C VAL A 164 -18.46 -25.95 25.59
N ILE A 165 -19.22 -26.28 26.64
CA ILE A 165 -18.80 -26.12 28.03
C ILE A 165 -18.77 -27.46 28.77
N GLY A 166 -17.98 -27.55 29.84
CA GLY A 166 -17.82 -28.75 30.68
C GLY A 166 -16.44 -29.41 30.59
N THR A 167 -16.14 -30.33 31.51
CA THR A 167 -14.82 -31.00 31.64
C THR A 167 -14.84 -32.43 31.08
N GLU A 168 -13.67 -33.08 30.97
CA GLU A 168 -13.52 -34.45 30.44
C GLU A 168 -14.44 -35.46 31.16
N GLY A 169 -15.57 -35.77 30.53
CA GLY A 169 -16.61 -36.68 31.01
C GLY A 169 -18.05 -36.15 30.93
N ARG A 170 -18.27 -34.83 30.80
CA ARG A 170 -19.59 -34.18 30.66
C ARG A 170 -19.48 -32.86 29.88
N ARG A 171 -19.85 -32.86 28.59
CA ARG A 171 -19.72 -31.75 27.63
C ARG A 171 -21.07 -31.32 27.07
N LEU A 172 -21.52 -30.11 27.42
CA LEU A 172 -22.76 -29.53 26.91
C LEU A 172 -22.45 -28.56 25.77
N GLY A 173 -23.07 -28.78 24.60
CA GLY A 173 -23.06 -27.80 23.53
C GLY A 173 -24.10 -26.72 23.76
N LEU A 174 -23.73 -25.46 23.60
CA LEU A 174 -24.61 -24.29 23.60
C LEU A 174 -24.66 -23.74 22.17
N ALA A 175 -25.85 -23.50 21.63
CA ALA A 175 -26.03 -22.92 20.30
C ALA A 175 -27.07 -21.81 20.35
N THR A 176 -26.74 -20.62 19.86
CA THR A 176 -27.69 -19.52 19.70
C THR A 176 -28.12 -19.43 18.24
N VAL A 177 -29.42 -19.28 18.01
CA VAL A 177 -30.01 -19.14 16.67
C VAL A 177 -30.94 -17.94 16.64
N ASN A 178 -30.76 -17.06 15.66
CA ASN A 178 -31.55 -15.86 15.53
C ASN A 178 -32.84 -16.19 14.80
N SER A 179 -33.88 -16.56 15.54
CA SER A 179 -35.20 -16.84 14.95
C SER A 179 -35.98 -15.59 14.53
N ALA A 180 -35.54 -14.40 14.94
CA ALA A 180 -36.18 -13.12 14.64
C ALA A 180 -35.61 -12.40 13.41
N PHE A 181 -34.66 -13.01 12.67
CA PHE A 181 -33.91 -12.34 11.59
C PHE A 181 -34.78 -11.78 10.46
N ARG A 182 -35.95 -12.38 10.23
CA ARG A 182 -36.92 -11.94 9.21
C ARG A 182 -37.76 -10.75 9.63
N MET A 183 -37.70 -10.36 10.91
CA MET A 183 -38.58 -9.35 11.50
C MET A 183 -38.05 -7.92 11.35
N ILE A 184 -37.20 -7.62 10.36
CA ILE A 184 -36.62 -6.27 10.21
C ILE A 184 -37.62 -5.21 9.71
N ALA A 185 -38.76 -5.62 9.14
CA ALA A 185 -39.82 -4.72 8.67
C ALA A 185 -40.53 -3.99 9.82
N SER A 186 -40.92 -2.73 9.64
CA SER A 186 -41.60 -1.93 10.69
C SER A 186 -42.90 -2.57 11.21
N ASP A 187 -43.58 -3.34 10.38
CA ASP A 187 -44.85 -4.04 10.66
C ASP A 187 -44.68 -5.55 10.88
N ALA A 188 -43.44 -6.03 11.08
CA ALA A 188 -43.15 -7.45 11.28
C ALA A 188 -43.85 -8.02 12.52
N THR A 189 -44.44 -9.20 12.35
CA THR A 189 -45.14 -9.97 13.39
C THR A 189 -44.37 -11.25 13.76
N THR A 190 -44.72 -11.86 14.90
CA THR A 190 -43.98 -13.02 15.45
C THR A 190 -44.16 -14.31 14.65
N ASP A 191 -45.09 -14.35 13.69
CA ASP A 191 -45.30 -15.44 12.72
C ASP A 191 -44.19 -15.54 11.66
N LEU A 192 -43.30 -14.55 11.59
CA LEU A 192 -42.09 -14.59 10.76
C LEU A 192 -40.93 -15.34 11.43
N ALA A 193 -41.11 -15.87 12.64
CA ALA A 193 -40.06 -16.59 13.35
C ALA A 193 -39.69 -17.87 12.60
N GLU A 194 -38.39 -18.07 12.32
CA GLU A 194 -37.92 -19.22 11.56
C GLU A 194 -36.53 -19.66 12.02
N VAL A 195 -36.32 -20.97 12.08
CA VAL A 195 -35.00 -21.59 12.25
C VAL A 195 -34.77 -22.57 11.09
N SER A 196 -33.64 -22.42 10.42
CA SER A 196 -33.21 -23.24 9.28
C SER A 196 -32.18 -24.27 9.72
N GLN A 197 -32.14 -25.40 9.01
CA GLN A 197 -31.12 -26.44 9.19
C GLN A 197 -29.70 -25.86 9.14
N ARG A 198 -29.44 -24.92 8.23
CA ARG A 198 -28.11 -24.31 8.09
C ARG A 198 -27.70 -23.43 9.27
N GLN A 199 -28.64 -22.80 9.95
CA GLN A 199 -28.34 -22.02 11.17
C GLN A 199 -27.83 -22.94 12.27
N VAL A 200 -28.50 -24.08 12.46
CA VAL A 200 -28.11 -25.06 13.48
C VAL A 200 -26.79 -25.73 13.12
N GLU A 201 -26.59 -26.15 11.86
CA GLU A 201 -25.33 -26.75 11.41
C GLU A 201 -24.14 -25.79 11.55
N ALA A 202 -24.32 -24.51 11.21
CA ALA A 202 -23.27 -23.52 11.37
C ALA A 202 -22.88 -23.33 12.85
N ALA A 203 -23.86 -23.38 13.76
CA ALA A 203 -23.62 -23.25 15.20
C ALA A 203 -23.01 -24.53 15.83
N THR A 204 -23.34 -25.73 15.32
CA THR A 204 -22.97 -27.00 15.96
C THR A 204 -21.93 -27.84 15.20
N GLY A 205 -21.74 -27.62 13.91
CA GLY A 205 -21.10 -28.58 12.99
C GLY A 205 -19.59 -28.73 13.10
N ALA A 206 -18.92 -27.93 13.92
CA ALA A 206 -17.47 -27.87 13.97
C ALA A 206 -16.87 -28.10 15.37
N TRP A 207 -17.68 -28.55 16.33
CA TRP A 207 -17.20 -28.85 17.68
C TRP A 207 -16.23 -30.04 17.71
N GLU A 208 -15.20 -29.94 18.56
CA GLU A 208 -14.19 -30.97 18.71
C GLU A 208 -14.75 -32.14 19.52
N GLY A 209 -15.17 -33.22 18.87
CA GLY A 209 -15.66 -34.43 19.53
C GLY A 209 -17.14 -34.37 19.97
N PRO A 210 -17.71 -35.51 20.39
CA PRO A 210 -19.13 -35.60 20.70
C PRO A 210 -19.50 -34.80 21.97
N VAL A 211 -20.74 -34.32 21.99
CA VAL A 211 -21.41 -33.71 23.16
C VAL A 211 -22.61 -34.55 23.56
N GLU A 212 -22.89 -34.61 24.87
CA GLU A 212 -23.99 -35.42 25.41
C GLU A 212 -25.36 -34.81 25.08
N ALA A 213 -25.44 -33.49 24.94
CA ALA A 213 -26.62 -32.77 24.48
C ALA A 213 -26.28 -31.39 23.93
N VAL A 214 -27.24 -30.78 23.23
CA VAL A 214 -27.17 -29.41 22.73
C VAL A 214 -28.31 -28.57 23.27
N ALA A 215 -28.00 -27.48 23.97
CA ALA A 215 -28.95 -26.44 24.32
C ALA A 215 -29.04 -25.40 23.20
N VAL A 216 -30.18 -25.32 22.53
CA VAL A 216 -30.46 -24.35 21.46
C VAL A 216 -31.27 -23.19 22.03
N PHE A 217 -30.75 -21.97 21.92
CA PHE A 217 -31.34 -20.74 22.42
C PHE A 217 -31.85 -19.87 21.27
N ALA A 218 -33.10 -19.43 21.35
CA ALA A 218 -33.71 -18.54 20.36
C ALA A 218 -34.55 -17.43 21.02
N PRO A 219 -34.66 -16.23 20.42
CA PRO A 219 -35.49 -15.17 20.99
C PRO A 219 -36.98 -15.54 20.99
N LEU A 220 -37.44 -16.30 19.99
CA LEU A 220 -38.82 -16.76 19.82
C LEU A 220 -38.85 -18.24 19.41
N THR A 221 -39.90 -18.96 19.82
CA THR A 221 -40.12 -20.35 19.36
C THR A 221 -40.29 -20.41 17.84
N ALA A 222 -39.70 -21.40 17.20
CA ALA A 222 -39.83 -21.68 15.77
C ALA A 222 -39.78 -23.19 15.51
N GLU A 223 -40.15 -23.62 14.31
CA GLU A 223 -39.99 -25.02 13.92
C GLU A 223 -38.50 -25.42 13.92
N LEU A 224 -38.15 -26.45 14.70
CA LEU A 224 -36.76 -26.93 14.81
C LEU A 224 -36.45 -27.98 13.73
N PRO A 225 -35.39 -27.79 12.93
CA PRO A 225 -35.00 -28.73 11.89
C PRO A 225 -34.37 -30.01 12.46
N GLU A 226 -34.48 -31.13 11.74
CA GLU A 226 -33.92 -32.43 12.14
C GLU A 226 -32.45 -32.57 11.70
N VAL A 227 -31.50 -32.16 12.55
CA VAL A 227 -30.10 -32.05 12.08
C VAL A 227 -29.04 -32.50 13.09
N VAL A 228 -29.31 -32.37 14.38
CA VAL A 228 -28.30 -32.63 15.41
C VAL A 228 -28.33 -34.11 15.80
N SER A 229 -27.19 -34.79 15.68
CA SER A 229 -27.03 -36.21 16.06
C SER A 229 -27.15 -36.43 17.58
N SER A 230 -26.87 -35.38 18.37
CA SER A 230 -27.00 -35.35 19.83
C SER A 230 -28.41 -34.90 20.26
N PRO A 231 -28.91 -35.36 21.42
CA PRO A 231 -30.16 -34.89 22.02
C PRO A 231 -30.22 -33.35 22.16
N VAL A 232 -31.36 -32.74 21.83
CA VAL A 232 -31.53 -31.28 21.85
C VAL A 232 -32.43 -30.84 23.02
N VAL A 233 -32.04 -29.73 23.66
CA VAL A 233 -32.82 -28.96 24.63
C VAL A 233 -33.10 -27.58 24.01
N ALA A 234 -34.35 -27.31 23.62
CA ALA A 234 -34.70 -26.05 22.98
C ALA A 234 -35.27 -25.05 24.00
N ILE A 235 -34.74 -23.83 24.00
CA ILE A 235 -35.04 -22.79 25.00
C ILE A 235 -35.33 -21.47 24.29
N ALA A 236 -36.49 -20.87 24.55
CA ALA A 236 -36.93 -19.66 23.88
C ALA A 236 -37.28 -18.53 24.85
N GLY A 237 -36.95 -17.29 24.45
CA GLY A 237 -37.31 -16.07 25.17
C GLY A 237 -38.76 -15.60 24.95
N GLY A 238 -39.55 -16.27 24.13
CA GLY A 238 -40.92 -15.88 23.81
C GLY A 238 -41.58 -16.82 22.82
N VAL A 239 -42.87 -16.59 22.55
CA VAL A 239 -43.67 -17.44 21.64
C VAL A 239 -43.62 -16.87 20.22
N GLY A 240 -43.22 -17.70 19.25
CA GLY A 240 -43.25 -17.45 17.81
C GLY A 240 -44.12 -18.49 17.08
N THR A 241 -43.56 -19.14 16.06
CA THR A 241 -44.26 -20.10 15.17
C THR A 241 -44.17 -21.56 15.60
N GLY A 242 -43.21 -21.92 16.46
CA GLY A 242 -42.96 -23.31 16.87
C GLY A 242 -43.92 -23.84 17.94
N GLU A 243 -44.11 -25.17 17.99
CA GLU A 243 -44.91 -25.82 19.03
C GLU A 243 -44.32 -25.57 20.43
N VAL A 244 -45.11 -24.96 21.32
CA VAL A 244 -44.72 -24.67 22.71
C VAL A 244 -44.36 -25.94 23.50
N ALA A 245 -44.84 -27.12 23.08
CA ALA A 245 -44.52 -28.38 23.73
C ALA A 245 -43.08 -28.87 23.48
N GLU A 246 -42.39 -28.34 22.47
CA GLU A 246 -41.01 -28.68 22.10
C GLU A 246 -39.98 -27.72 22.69
N TRP A 247 -40.36 -26.47 22.92
CA TRP A 247 -39.52 -25.42 23.50
C TRP A 247 -39.83 -25.18 24.97
N TRP A 248 -38.81 -25.01 25.80
CA TRP A 248 -39.02 -24.38 27.10
C TRP A 248 -39.03 -22.86 26.93
N ALA A 249 -40.24 -22.28 27.04
CA ALA A 249 -40.43 -20.83 27.03
C ALA A 249 -40.08 -20.25 28.41
N VAL A 250 -38.98 -19.52 28.48
CA VAL A 250 -38.41 -19.01 29.73
C VAL A 250 -39.29 -17.90 30.29
N GLU A 251 -39.64 -17.95 31.58
CA GLU A 251 -40.37 -16.86 32.25
C GLU A 251 -39.47 -15.64 32.49
N SER A 252 -40.04 -14.45 32.65
CA SER A 252 -39.24 -13.24 32.95
C SER A 252 -38.51 -13.41 34.29
N GLY A 253 -37.21 -13.12 34.34
CA GLY A 253 -36.39 -13.30 35.53
C GLY A 253 -35.00 -13.87 35.22
N ALA A 254 -34.36 -14.37 36.28
CA ALA A 254 -33.05 -14.98 36.26
C ALA A 254 -33.17 -16.46 36.67
N HIS A 255 -32.78 -17.37 35.78
CA HIS A 255 -32.94 -18.81 35.94
C HIS A 255 -31.55 -19.46 35.97
N LEU A 256 -31.15 -19.97 37.14
CA LEU A 256 -29.89 -20.68 37.31
C LEU A 256 -30.11 -22.18 37.14
N LEU A 257 -29.52 -22.73 36.09
CA LEU A 257 -29.67 -24.11 35.67
C LEU A 257 -28.36 -24.88 35.81
N VAL A 258 -28.48 -26.14 36.15
CA VAL A 258 -27.38 -27.10 36.20
C VAL A 258 -27.71 -28.24 35.23
N ALA A 259 -26.76 -28.60 34.39
CA ALA A 259 -26.88 -29.73 33.48
C ALA A 259 -26.50 -31.04 34.20
N ASP A 260 -27.50 -31.88 34.50
CA ASP A 260 -27.30 -33.18 35.13
C ASP A 260 -27.79 -34.33 34.22
N THR A 261 -27.20 -35.50 34.38
CA THR A 261 -27.60 -36.74 33.70
C THR A 261 -28.67 -37.47 34.50
N GLY A 262 -29.88 -37.58 33.96
CA GLY A 262 -30.96 -38.34 34.60
C GLY A 262 -30.71 -39.85 34.59
N VAL A 263 -31.53 -40.61 35.36
CA VAL A 263 -31.44 -42.09 35.52
C VAL A 263 -31.43 -42.87 34.19
N ASN A 264 -31.97 -42.28 33.12
CA ASN A 264 -32.03 -42.89 31.78
C ASN A 264 -30.85 -42.46 30.86
N GLY A 265 -29.84 -41.77 31.38
CA GLY A 265 -28.68 -41.26 30.63
C GLY A 265 -28.95 -39.99 29.80
N ALA A 266 -30.16 -39.42 29.84
CA ALA A 266 -30.48 -38.17 29.15
C ALA A 266 -30.05 -36.95 29.97
N VAL A 267 -29.40 -35.98 29.32
CA VAL A 267 -29.07 -34.68 29.93
C VAL A 267 -30.35 -33.90 30.20
N ARG A 268 -30.45 -33.34 31.42
CA ARG A 268 -31.55 -32.50 31.89
C ARG A 268 -30.97 -31.19 32.40
N LEU A 269 -31.63 -30.09 32.08
CA LEU A 269 -31.38 -28.81 32.74
C LEU A 269 -32.35 -28.71 33.92
N THR A 270 -31.81 -28.69 35.13
CA THR A 270 -32.56 -28.57 36.37
C THR A 270 -32.23 -27.24 37.04
N GLU A 271 -33.22 -26.57 37.61
CA GLU A 271 -32.96 -25.48 38.53
C GLU A 271 -32.19 -26.00 39.76
N LEU A 272 -31.40 -25.11 40.37
CA LEU A 272 -30.58 -25.46 41.54
C LEU A 272 -31.40 -26.01 42.73
N ASP A 273 -32.70 -25.75 42.79
CA ASP A 273 -33.62 -26.30 43.80
C ASP A 273 -34.15 -27.72 43.49
N GLY A 274 -33.69 -28.31 42.37
CA GLY A 274 -34.04 -29.66 41.93
C GLY A 274 -35.27 -29.75 41.04
N ARG A 275 -35.90 -28.62 40.67
CA ARG A 275 -37.01 -28.62 39.70
C ARG A 275 -36.48 -28.82 38.28
N ALA A 276 -37.06 -29.75 37.53
CA ALA A 276 -36.69 -29.96 36.14
C ALA A 276 -37.23 -28.82 35.26
N ALA A 277 -36.33 -28.09 34.60
CA ALA A 277 -36.66 -26.99 33.70
C ALA A 277 -36.84 -27.47 32.25
N ALA A 278 -35.91 -28.32 31.75
CA ALA A 278 -36.01 -28.90 30.42
C ALA A 278 -35.27 -30.26 30.32
N VAL A 279 -35.71 -31.12 29.41
CA VAL A 279 -35.15 -32.48 29.20
C VAL A 279 -34.75 -32.65 27.74
N ALA A 280 -33.53 -33.13 27.49
CA ALA A 280 -33.06 -33.37 26.13
C ALA A 280 -33.88 -34.48 25.46
N ARG A 281 -34.40 -34.21 24.26
CA ARG A 281 -35.20 -35.16 23.48
C ARG A 281 -34.39 -35.65 22.27
N ARG A 282 -34.48 -36.95 21.97
CA ARG A 282 -33.90 -37.55 20.77
C ARG A 282 -35.02 -37.73 19.74
N ARG A 283 -34.98 -37.00 18.62
CA ARG A 283 -35.90 -37.24 17.50
C ARG A 283 -35.40 -38.46 16.70
N PRO A 284 -36.29 -39.37 16.26
CA PRO A 284 -35.89 -40.51 15.42
C PRO A 284 -35.44 -39.99 14.05
N ALA A 285 -34.16 -40.18 13.71
CA ALA A 285 -33.62 -39.75 12.42
C ALA A 285 -34.25 -40.55 11.27
N ALA A 286 -34.68 -39.84 10.22
CA ALA A 286 -35.07 -40.46 8.95
C ALA A 286 -33.90 -41.26 8.38
N THR A 287 -34.13 -42.55 8.14
CA THR A 287 -33.10 -43.53 7.76
C THR A 287 -32.72 -43.34 6.28
N SER A 288 -31.69 -42.54 6.02
CA SER A 288 -30.95 -42.62 4.76
C SER A 288 -29.88 -43.69 4.89
N THR A 289 -30.14 -44.85 4.28
CA THR A 289 -29.19 -45.95 4.18
C THR A 289 -28.09 -45.59 3.18
N VAL A 290 -26.96 -45.14 3.69
CA VAL A 290 -25.68 -45.22 2.97
C VAL A 290 -24.84 -46.26 3.71
N MET A 291 -24.38 -47.25 2.96
CA MET A 291 -23.63 -48.39 3.48
C MET A 291 -22.37 -47.91 4.20
N ILE A 292 -22.20 -48.43 5.41
CA ILE A 292 -21.05 -48.24 6.27
C ILE A 292 -19.92 -49.12 5.72
N ASP A 293 -18.86 -48.49 5.23
CA ASP A 293 -17.52 -49.08 5.30
C ASP A 293 -16.95 -48.78 6.70
N GLU A 294 -16.40 -49.81 7.33
CA GLU A 294 -15.70 -49.78 8.63
C GLU A 294 -14.32 -49.06 8.52
N PRO A 295 -13.67 -48.73 9.64
CA PRO A 295 -13.19 -47.38 9.92
C PRO A 295 -11.78 -47.08 9.40
N GLU A 296 -11.64 -46.00 8.61
CA GLU A 296 -10.34 -45.40 8.24
C GLU A 296 -10.33 -43.85 8.36
N ALA A 297 -11.25 -43.27 9.12
CA ALA A 297 -11.60 -41.84 9.01
C ALA A 297 -11.09 -40.93 10.15
N VAL A 298 -9.87 -41.12 10.65
CA VAL A 298 -9.17 -40.08 11.46
C VAL A 298 -8.01 -39.44 10.68
N VAL A 299 -7.43 -40.15 9.70
CA VAL A 299 -6.36 -39.61 8.85
C VAL A 299 -6.91 -38.74 7.70
N ALA A 300 -8.15 -39.00 7.25
CA ALA A 300 -8.77 -38.31 6.12
C ALA A 300 -9.18 -36.85 6.39
N SER A 301 -9.59 -36.49 7.61
CA SER A 301 -10.04 -35.12 7.94
C SER A 301 -8.88 -34.13 8.06
N VAL A 302 -7.80 -34.53 8.75
CA VAL A 302 -6.55 -33.76 8.87
C VAL A 302 -5.88 -33.60 7.50
N THR A 303 -5.87 -34.65 6.67
CA THR A 303 -5.33 -34.57 5.30
C THR A 303 -6.17 -33.72 4.35
N SER A 304 -7.47 -33.51 4.62
CA SER A 304 -8.29 -32.57 3.82
C SER A 304 -7.98 -31.11 4.15
N ALA A 305 -7.89 -30.73 5.43
CA ALA A 305 -7.59 -29.36 5.85
C ALA A 305 -6.17 -28.93 5.43
N THR A 306 -5.17 -29.80 5.59
CA THR A 306 -3.81 -29.52 5.09
C THR A 306 -3.79 -29.40 3.57
N ARG A 307 -4.59 -30.18 2.85
CA ARG A 307 -4.68 -30.10 1.39
C ARG A 307 -5.30 -28.77 0.93
N ASP A 308 -6.30 -28.27 1.63
CA ASP A 308 -6.95 -26.99 1.35
C ASP A 308 -5.98 -25.82 1.60
N LEU A 309 -5.26 -25.83 2.73
CA LEU A 309 -4.22 -24.83 3.00
C LEU A 309 -3.09 -24.85 1.96
N LEU A 310 -2.70 -26.05 1.50
CA LEU A 310 -1.71 -26.18 0.42
C LEU A 310 -2.26 -25.66 -0.93
N ALA A 311 -3.56 -25.75 -1.18
CA ALA A 311 -4.20 -25.17 -2.36
C ALA A 311 -4.28 -23.64 -2.28
N GLU A 312 -4.55 -23.08 -1.10
CA GLU A 312 -4.48 -21.63 -0.85
C GLU A 312 -3.05 -21.10 -1.01
N LEU A 313 -2.04 -21.84 -0.51
CA LEU A 313 -0.63 -21.54 -0.74
C LEU A 313 -0.29 -21.55 -2.24
N ASP A 314 -0.77 -22.56 -2.98
CA ASP A 314 -0.61 -22.62 -4.44
C ASP A 314 -1.24 -21.38 -5.12
N LEU A 315 -2.42 -20.92 -4.69
CA LEU A 315 -3.06 -19.70 -5.19
C LEU A 315 -2.24 -18.44 -4.87
N ALA A 316 -1.73 -18.32 -3.64
CA ALA A 316 -0.88 -17.21 -3.22
C ALA A 316 0.40 -17.14 -4.06
N LEU A 317 1.07 -18.28 -4.30
CA LEU A 317 2.26 -18.35 -5.15
C LEU A 317 1.96 -18.08 -6.62
N ALA A 318 0.76 -18.46 -7.10
CA ALA A 318 0.33 -18.19 -8.46
C ALA A 318 0.18 -16.70 -8.77
N THR A 319 0.08 -15.83 -7.75
CA THR A 319 0.07 -14.36 -7.93
C THR A 319 1.44 -13.79 -8.30
N GLY A 320 2.54 -14.47 -7.94
CA GLY A 320 3.90 -13.94 -8.06
C GLY A 320 4.26 -12.85 -7.04
N HIS A 321 3.38 -12.61 -6.06
CA HIS A 321 3.53 -11.58 -5.02
C HIS A 321 3.88 -12.12 -3.64
N ALA A 322 3.93 -13.44 -3.45
CA ALA A 322 4.19 -14.02 -2.14
C ALA A 322 5.61 -13.71 -1.63
N VAL A 323 5.73 -13.43 -0.34
CA VAL A 323 6.99 -13.19 0.37
C VAL A 323 7.33 -14.41 1.23
N LEU A 324 8.58 -14.83 1.21
CA LEU A 324 9.10 -15.88 2.08
C LEU A 324 9.90 -15.24 3.22
N VAL A 325 9.57 -15.58 4.47
CA VAL A 325 10.36 -15.26 5.67
C VAL A 325 10.87 -16.56 6.25
N LEU A 326 12.18 -16.77 6.17
CA LEU A 326 12.83 -18.01 6.54
C LEU A 326 13.56 -17.84 7.88
N THR A 327 13.08 -18.50 8.94
CA THR A 327 13.70 -18.43 10.27
C THR A 327 14.58 -19.64 10.55
N SER A 328 14.20 -20.82 10.05
CA SER A 328 14.97 -22.07 10.11
C SER A 328 14.34 -23.14 9.20
N GLY A 329 14.87 -24.35 9.19
CA GLY A 329 14.33 -25.52 8.47
C GLY A 329 15.03 -25.86 7.15
N ILE A 330 15.95 -25.03 6.68
CA ILE A 330 16.77 -25.30 5.49
C ILE A 330 18.09 -26.02 5.80
N GLU A 331 18.49 -26.06 7.07
CA GLU A 331 19.82 -26.47 7.52
C GLU A 331 20.05 -27.99 7.37
N SER A 332 18.99 -28.79 7.45
CA SER A 332 19.04 -30.26 7.54
C SER A 332 19.73 -30.98 6.35
N GLU A 333 19.73 -30.37 5.17
CA GLU A 333 20.37 -30.90 3.95
C GLU A 333 21.82 -30.44 3.77
N SER A 334 22.26 -29.47 4.58
CA SER A 334 23.60 -28.88 4.52
C SER A 334 24.47 -29.37 5.68
N LYS A 335 25.78 -29.40 5.46
CA LYS A 335 26.75 -29.77 6.50
C LYS A 335 27.67 -28.62 6.86
N GLY A 336 27.89 -28.45 8.16
CA GLY A 336 28.80 -27.46 8.72
C GLY A 336 30.28 -27.82 8.56
N GLU A 337 31.15 -26.96 9.07
CA GLU A 337 32.57 -27.25 9.25
C GLU A 337 32.76 -28.56 10.04
N TRP A 338 33.63 -29.47 9.57
CA TRP A 338 33.83 -30.82 10.11
C TRP A 338 32.69 -31.84 9.86
N SER A 339 31.85 -31.64 8.85
CA SER A 339 30.77 -32.58 8.49
C SER A 339 29.69 -32.78 9.56
N SER A 340 29.61 -31.88 10.55
CA SER A 340 28.51 -31.85 11.51
C SER A 340 27.20 -31.39 10.83
N PRO A 341 26.03 -31.71 11.41
CA PRO A 341 24.79 -31.04 11.06
C PRO A 341 24.94 -29.52 11.21
N LEU A 342 24.45 -28.77 10.24
CA LEU A 342 24.46 -27.31 10.30
C LEU A 342 23.48 -26.85 11.39
N GLY A 343 23.92 -25.97 12.30
CA GLY A 343 23.10 -25.47 13.39
C GLY A 343 22.14 -24.36 12.97
N SER A 344 20.94 -24.36 13.55
CA SER A 344 19.95 -23.27 13.45
C SER A 344 20.18 -22.18 14.52
N ALA A 345 19.47 -21.06 14.43
CA ALA A 345 19.51 -20.01 15.45
C ALA A 345 19.11 -20.52 16.86
N ASP A 346 18.14 -21.45 16.94
CA ASP A 346 17.72 -22.07 18.20
C ASP A 346 18.83 -22.98 18.75
N ASP A 347 19.55 -23.74 17.91
CA ASP A 347 20.69 -24.56 18.34
C ASP A 347 21.84 -23.68 18.89
N VAL A 348 22.07 -22.52 18.27
CA VAL A 348 23.03 -21.53 18.78
C VAL A 348 22.60 -20.99 20.13
N PHE A 349 21.31 -20.71 20.31
CA PHE A 349 20.79 -20.27 21.61
C PHE A 349 21.06 -21.30 22.70
N GLU A 350 20.66 -22.55 22.49
CA GLU A 350 20.89 -23.65 23.43
C GLU A 350 22.38 -23.84 23.77
N ALA A 351 23.25 -23.80 22.74
CA ALA A 351 24.69 -23.94 22.92
C ALA A 351 25.32 -22.78 23.74
N LEU A 352 24.77 -21.57 23.65
CA LEU A 352 25.27 -20.41 24.40
C LEU A 352 24.67 -20.32 25.81
N VAL A 353 23.40 -20.68 25.98
CA VAL A 353 22.70 -20.62 27.28
C VAL A 353 23.26 -21.63 28.27
N THR A 354 23.70 -22.80 27.82
CA THR A 354 24.38 -23.80 28.68
C THR A 354 25.67 -23.28 29.34
N GLN A 355 26.23 -22.18 28.84
CA GLN A 355 27.43 -21.54 29.40
C GLN A 355 27.09 -20.42 30.39
N LEU A 356 25.80 -20.10 30.59
CA LEU A 356 25.33 -19.07 31.51
C LEU A 356 24.90 -19.66 32.86
N PRO A 357 25.02 -18.90 33.96
CA PRO A 357 24.49 -19.29 35.26
C PRO A 357 22.98 -19.58 35.22
N ALA A 358 22.53 -20.64 35.88
CA ALA A 358 21.14 -21.14 35.80
C ALA A 358 20.09 -20.10 36.26
N ASP A 359 20.46 -19.20 37.16
CA ASP A 359 19.69 -18.04 37.64
C ASP A 359 19.40 -17.00 36.56
N VAL A 360 20.19 -16.96 35.47
CA VAL A 360 19.97 -16.10 34.29
C VAL A 360 19.08 -16.79 33.24
N THR A 361 19.06 -18.12 33.22
CA THR A 361 18.36 -18.95 32.21
C THR A 361 16.86 -19.14 32.46
N GLY A 362 16.33 -18.57 33.55
CA GLY A 362 14.91 -18.56 33.93
C GLY A 362 14.01 -17.71 33.00
N GLY A 363 14.00 -18.02 31.70
CA GLY A 363 12.82 -17.86 30.84
C GLY A 363 12.55 -16.51 30.16
N ARG A 364 13.47 -15.53 30.14
CA ARG A 364 13.19 -14.21 29.50
C ARG A 364 14.31 -13.58 28.67
N VAL A 365 15.41 -14.28 28.41
CA VAL A 365 16.57 -13.67 27.73
C VAL A 365 16.58 -14.03 26.24
N ALA A 366 16.54 -13.02 25.37
CA ALA A 366 16.62 -13.21 23.92
C ALA A 366 18.05 -13.60 23.47
N LEU A 367 18.16 -14.38 22.39
CA LEU A 367 19.44 -14.79 21.79
C LEU A 367 20.37 -13.61 21.52
N ALA A 368 19.85 -12.50 20.99
CA ALA A 368 20.63 -11.29 20.74
C ALA A 368 21.29 -10.74 22.01
N THR A 369 20.56 -10.73 23.14
CA THR A 369 21.07 -10.27 24.44
C THR A 369 22.16 -11.20 24.96
N VAL A 370 21.96 -12.52 24.86
CA VAL A 370 22.98 -13.53 25.22
C VAL A 370 24.25 -13.32 24.40
N MET A 371 24.13 -13.20 23.08
CA MET A 371 25.26 -13.00 22.18
C MET A 371 25.97 -11.67 22.43
N GLN A 372 25.24 -10.58 22.63
CA GLN A 372 25.84 -9.27 22.90
C GLN A 372 26.68 -9.31 24.19
N ARG A 373 26.16 -9.97 25.24
CA ARG A 373 26.89 -10.11 26.50
C ARG A 373 28.10 -11.02 26.36
N LEU A 374 27.93 -12.19 25.73
CA LEU A 374 29.03 -13.14 25.53
C LEU A 374 30.11 -12.61 24.60
N ARG A 375 29.80 -11.76 23.62
CA ARG A 375 30.83 -11.07 22.81
C ARG A 375 31.77 -10.21 23.65
N GLN A 376 31.29 -9.67 24.77
CA GLN A 376 32.09 -8.85 25.67
C GLN A 376 32.94 -9.72 26.62
N THR A 377 32.44 -10.90 27.01
CA THR A 377 33.08 -11.74 28.04
C THR A 377 33.88 -12.92 27.47
N ASP A 378 33.36 -13.59 26.44
CA ASP A 378 34.01 -14.67 25.69
C ASP A 378 33.65 -14.62 24.18
N PRO A 379 34.31 -13.74 23.41
CA PRO A 379 34.07 -13.62 21.96
C PRO A 379 34.46 -14.89 21.18
N SER A 380 35.35 -15.73 21.74
CA SER A 380 35.83 -16.94 21.07
C SER A 380 34.76 -18.04 21.03
N LEU A 381 33.98 -18.16 22.11
CA LEU A 381 32.82 -19.03 22.19
C LEU A 381 31.78 -18.64 21.13
N VAL A 382 31.38 -17.37 21.09
CA VAL A 382 30.38 -16.88 20.12
C VAL A 382 30.85 -17.14 18.68
N ARG A 383 32.13 -16.88 18.38
CA ARG A 383 32.68 -17.13 17.05
C ARG A 383 32.65 -18.61 16.67
N ARG A 384 33.00 -19.53 17.59
CA ARG A 384 32.95 -20.98 17.34
C ARG A 384 31.52 -21.47 17.14
N THR A 385 30.57 -20.98 17.93
CA THR A 385 29.16 -21.39 17.80
C THR A 385 28.56 -20.90 16.48
N ILE A 386 28.83 -19.66 16.06
CA ILE A 386 28.40 -19.14 14.74
C ILE A 386 29.06 -19.92 13.59
N ALA A 387 30.31 -20.37 13.73
CA ALA A 387 30.96 -21.18 12.71
C ALA A 387 30.20 -22.49 12.42
N GLY A 388 29.47 -23.03 13.41
CA GLY A 388 28.58 -24.18 13.23
C GLY A 388 27.36 -23.93 12.31
N MET A 389 27.10 -22.66 11.95
CA MET A 389 26.05 -22.26 11.00
C MET A 389 26.57 -22.08 9.57
N LEU A 390 27.86 -22.33 9.33
CA LEU A 390 28.51 -22.13 8.05
C LEU A 390 28.65 -23.42 7.26
N VAL A 391 28.12 -23.42 6.04
CA VAL A 391 28.28 -24.52 5.09
C VAL A 391 29.77 -24.71 4.80
N SER A 392 30.23 -25.95 4.89
CA SER A 392 31.61 -26.33 4.56
C SER A 392 31.84 -26.46 3.05
N ASP A 393 33.08 -26.17 2.63
CA ASP A 393 33.54 -26.41 1.27
C ASP A 393 33.34 -27.88 0.90
N GLY A 394 32.62 -28.14 -0.21
CA GLY A 394 32.32 -29.49 -0.69
C GLY A 394 31.08 -30.16 -0.10
N SER A 395 30.26 -29.46 0.71
CA SER A 395 28.91 -29.94 1.10
C SER A 395 28.07 -30.31 -0.13
N MET A 396 27.17 -31.29 -0.01
CA MET A 396 26.17 -31.57 -1.05
C MET A 396 25.28 -30.34 -1.28
N LEU A 397 24.75 -30.21 -2.50
CA LEU A 397 23.88 -29.11 -2.87
C LEU A 397 22.56 -29.20 -2.11
N ASN A 398 22.15 -28.10 -1.47
CA ASN A 398 20.89 -28.03 -0.73
C ASN A 398 19.72 -27.93 -1.73
N GLU A 399 19.01 -29.04 -1.94
CA GLU A 399 17.92 -29.12 -2.91
C GLU A 399 16.73 -28.26 -2.49
N THR A 400 16.44 -28.23 -1.19
CA THR A 400 15.36 -27.40 -0.64
C THR A 400 15.62 -25.91 -0.93
N ALA A 401 16.82 -25.41 -0.64
CA ALA A 401 17.20 -24.03 -0.95
C ALA A 401 17.12 -23.73 -2.45
N LEU A 402 17.56 -24.65 -3.32
CA LEU A 402 17.44 -24.49 -4.77
C LEU A 402 15.98 -24.38 -5.23
N ARG A 403 15.09 -25.24 -4.72
CA ARG A 403 13.66 -25.18 -5.06
C ARG A 403 13.00 -23.89 -4.59
N LEU A 404 13.37 -23.40 -3.40
CA LEU A 404 12.90 -22.11 -2.91
C LEU A 404 13.32 -20.98 -3.85
N LEU A 405 14.56 -20.96 -4.32
CA LEU A 405 15.03 -19.91 -5.23
C LEU A 405 14.40 -19.94 -6.62
N LEU A 406 13.95 -21.11 -7.08
CA LEU A 406 13.28 -21.27 -8.38
C LEU A 406 11.77 -20.96 -8.35
N ALA A 407 11.19 -20.81 -7.16
CA ALA A 407 9.79 -20.47 -6.96
C ALA A 407 9.49 -18.97 -7.18
N PRO A 408 8.22 -18.59 -7.48
CA PRO A 408 7.85 -17.23 -7.88
C PRO A 408 7.70 -16.25 -6.69
N TRP A 409 8.69 -16.17 -5.81
CA TRP A 409 8.67 -15.22 -4.70
C TRP A 409 8.78 -13.78 -5.20
N TYR A 410 8.08 -12.85 -4.56
CA TYR A 410 8.34 -11.42 -4.69
C TYR A 410 9.73 -11.09 -4.12
N ARG A 411 9.98 -11.53 -2.88
CA ARG A 411 11.23 -11.38 -2.13
C ARG A 411 11.39 -12.52 -1.12
N VAL A 412 12.63 -12.88 -0.81
CA VAL A 412 12.98 -13.82 0.26
C VAL A 412 13.74 -13.07 1.35
N TYR A 413 13.28 -13.20 2.59
CA TYR A 413 13.96 -12.72 3.79
C TYR A 413 14.58 -13.92 4.50
N ASP A 414 15.91 -14.01 4.46
CA ASP A 414 16.68 -15.03 5.17
C ASP A 414 17.06 -14.52 6.55
N CYS A 415 16.37 -15.04 7.56
CA CYS A 415 16.58 -14.75 8.97
C CYS A 415 17.33 -15.89 9.68
N THR A 416 17.83 -16.89 8.95
CA THR A 416 18.53 -18.05 9.53
C THR A 416 19.90 -17.66 10.07
N GLY A 417 20.59 -16.69 9.43
CA GLY A 417 21.97 -16.32 9.75
C GLY A 417 23.02 -17.27 9.14
N THR A 418 22.59 -18.23 8.32
CA THR A 418 23.47 -19.15 7.58
C THR A 418 24.01 -18.50 6.30
N ASN A 419 24.94 -19.18 5.61
CA ASN A 419 25.43 -18.79 4.29
C ASN A 419 24.94 -19.70 3.15
N ILE A 420 23.86 -20.48 3.36
CA ILE A 420 23.38 -21.49 2.40
C ILE A 420 23.08 -20.89 1.03
N PHE A 421 22.33 -19.78 0.97
CA PHE A 421 21.98 -19.14 -0.30
C PHE A 421 23.19 -18.52 -1.01
N GLN A 422 24.18 -18.03 -0.25
CA GLN A 422 25.42 -17.50 -0.81
C GLN A 422 26.30 -18.61 -1.39
N ASP A 423 26.46 -19.73 -0.68
CA ASP A 423 27.18 -20.90 -1.18
C ASP A 423 26.52 -21.43 -2.46
N LEU A 424 25.19 -21.51 -2.48
CA LEU A 424 24.43 -21.97 -3.64
C LEU A 424 24.57 -21.04 -4.85
N SER A 425 24.52 -19.71 -4.65
CA SER A 425 24.69 -18.75 -5.75
C SER A 425 26.08 -18.85 -6.39
N MET A 426 27.13 -19.01 -5.57
CA MET A 426 28.51 -19.18 -6.05
C MET A 426 28.73 -20.46 -6.86
N ARG A 427 27.99 -21.54 -6.57
CA ARG A 427 28.17 -22.85 -7.22
C ARG A 427 27.39 -23.02 -8.52
N MET A 428 26.27 -22.31 -8.68
CA MET A 428 25.30 -22.58 -9.74
C MET A 428 25.19 -21.48 -10.82
N ASP A 429 25.99 -20.40 -10.75
CA ASP A 429 25.94 -19.27 -11.69
C ASP A 429 24.51 -18.76 -11.95
N ILE A 430 23.70 -18.69 -10.88
CA ILE A 430 22.27 -18.26 -10.93
C ILE A 430 22.14 -16.74 -10.85
N ASP A 431 23.25 -16.01 -10.93
CA ASP A 431 23.35 -14.55 -10.75
C ASP A 431 22.49 -13.76 -11.76
N ALA A 432 22.11 -14.39 -12.89
CA ALA A 432 21.19 -13.80 -13.86
C ALA A 432 19.77 -13.56 -13.29
N ASN A 433 19.31 -14.33 -12.30
CA ASN A 433 17.91 -14.34 -11.85
C ASN A 433 17.71 -13.96 -10.38
N MET A 434 18.74 -13.99 -9.54
CA MET A 434 18.67 -13.62 -8.13
C MET A 434 19.86 -12.74 -7.71
N VAL A 435 19.75 -12.14 -6.53
CA VAL A 435 20.82 -11.38 -5.90
C VAL A 435 20.75 -11.57 -4.39
N ILE A 436 21.88 -11.96 -3.79
CA ILE A 436 22.03 -12.02 -2.34
C ILE A 436 22.31 -10.61 -1.82
N VAL A 437 21.58 -10.20 -0.80
CA VAL A 437 21.64 -8.86 -0.21
C VAL A 437 22.02 -8.99 1.26
N ASP A 438 23.11 -8.36 1.67
CA ASP A 438 23.47 -8.25 3.08
C ASP A 438 22.79 -7.01 3.67
N ALA A 439 21.83 -7.20 4.58
CA ALA A 439 21.04 -6.10 5.14
C ALA A 439 21.89 -5.04 5.87
N TYR A 440 23.13 -5.35 6.29
CA TYR A 440 24.05 -4.40 6.90
C TYR A 440 24.84 -3.56 5.89
N ARG A 441 24.96 -4.03 4.64
CA ARG A 441 25.87 -3.45 3.63
C ARG A 441 25.17 -2.95 2.38
N ASP A 442 23.93 -3.38 2.17
CA ASP A 442 23.14 -2.99 1.02
C ASP A 442 21.83 -2.37 1.51
N PRO A 443 21.51 -1.11 1.14
CA PRO A 443 20.22 -0.51 1.46
C PRO A 443 19.07 -1.11 0.62
N PRO A 444 17.83 -1.07 1.11
CA PRO A 444 16.66 -1.34 0.28
C PRO A 444 16.49 -0.27 -0.80
N GLY A 445 15.90 -0.65 -1.94
CA GLY A 445 15.51 0.29 -3.00
C GLY A 445 16.46 0.42 -4.18
N ARG A 446 17.48 -0.44 -4.31
CA ARG A 446 18.41 -0.49 -5.48
C ARG A 446 17.77 -0.97 -6.80
N GLY A 447 16.44 -1.00 -6.92
CA GLY A 447 15.72 -1.27 -8.17
C GLY A 447 16.18 -2.54 -8.91
N ARG A 448 16.46 -3.63 -8.19
CA ARG A 448 17.07 -4.82 -8.79
C ARG A 448 16.00 -5.64 -9.54
N PRO A 449 16.20 -5.96 -10.84
CA PRO A 449 15.25 -6.78 -11.58
C PRO A 449 15.29 -8.24 -11.13
N GLN A 450 16.32 -8.70 -10.43
CA GLN A 450 16.45 -10.07 -9.92
C GLN A 450 15.60 -10.33 -8.66
N LEU A 451 15.45 -11.60 -8.27
CA LEU A 451 14.93 -11.95 -6.94
C LEU A 451 15.93 -11.54 -5.85
N GLU A 452 15.50 -10.66 -4.95
CA GLU A 452 16.29 -10.31 -3.78
C GLU A 452 16.12 -11.38 -2.69
N VAL A 453 17.25 -11.94 -2.25
CA VAL A 453 17.36 -12.79 -1.07
C VAL A 453 18.12 -11.99 -0.02
N VAL A 454 17.40 -11.50 0.99
CA VAL A 454 17.93 -10.56 1.98
C VAL A 454 18.35 -11.30 3.23
N ALA A 455 19.66 -11.39 3.46
CA ALA A 455 20.23 -11.92 4.69
C ALA A 455 20.03 -10.89 5.82
N MET A 456 18.92 -11.01 6.53
CA MET A 456 18.46 -10.06 7.55
C MET A 456 19.39 -10.01 8.75
N ASN A 457 20.00 -11.14 9.10
CA ASN A 457 20.89 -11.27 10.26
C ASN A 457 22.37 -11.18 9.89
N GLY A 458 22.66 -10.81 8.63
CA GLY A 458 24.02 -10.80 8.06
C GLY A 458 24.46 -12.18 7.57
N ILE A 459 25.57 -12.19 6.83
CA ILE A 459 26.15 -13.40 6.25
C ILE A 459 27.42 -13.75 7.03
N ALA A 460 27.53 -14.96 7.56
CA ALA A 460 28.77 -15.44 8.18
C ALA A 460 29.74 -16.06 7.14
N PRO A 461 31.07 -16.06 7.37
CA PRO A 461 31.79 -15.32 8.38
C PRO A 461 32.07 -13.92 7.80
N GLY A 462 31.09 -13.02 7.86
CA GLY A 462 31.28 -11.65 7.38
C GLY A 462 32.58 -11.08 7.94
N ASN A 463 33.36 -10.40 7.09
CA ASN A 463 34.56 -9.67 7.50
C ASN A 463 34.30 -8.94 8.84
N ALA A 464 35.31 -8.92 9.71
CA ALA A 464 35.30 -8.51 11.12
C ALA A 464 34.56 -7.19 11.50
N ALA A 465 34.07 -6.42 10.54
CA ALA A 465 33.32 -5.18 10.72
C ALA A 465 31.83 -5.36 11.12
N ALA A 466 31.17 -6.49 10.80
CA ALA A 466 29.75 -6.70 11.17
C ALA A 466 29.43 -8.20 11.39
N PRO A 467 29.35 -8.68 12.65
CA PRO A 467 29.05 -10.07 12.96
C PRO A 467 27.54 -10.38 12.93
N VAL A 468 27.16 -11.63 12.60
CA VAL A 468 25.76 -12.11 12.55
C VAL A 468 24.99 -11.72 13.82
N SER A 469 23.84 -11.08 13.69
CA SER A 469 23.05 -10.63 14.84
C SER A 469 21.59 -11.01 14.67
N PHE A 470 20.91 -11.38 15.76
CA PHE A 470 19.53 -11.86 15.76
C PHE A 470 18.56 -10.90 16.45
N ASP A 471 18.96 -9.67 16.74
CA ASP A 471 18.08 -8.61 17.24
C ASP A 471 17.14 -8.10 16.15
N ILE A 472 15.94 -7.65 16.56
CA ILE A 472 15.02 -6.91 15.71
C ILE A 472 15.35 -5.42 15.84
N ASP A 473 15.81 -4.83 14.75
CA ASP A 473 16.11 -3.40 14.69
C ASP A 473 15.17 -2.76 13.67
N ASP A 474 13.96 -2.34 14.04
CA ASP A 474 13.02 -1.67 13.12
C ASP A 474 12.96 -0.14 13.32
N ARG A 475 13.60 0.37 14.39
CA ARG A 475 13.66 1.78 14.77
C ARG A 475 15.01 2.44 14.51
N GLY A 476 16.04 1.65 14.21
CA GLY A 476 17.36 2.16 13.87
C GLY A 476 17.40 2.99 12.59
N ARG A 477 18.53 3.70 12.41
CA ARG A 477 18.82 4.52 11.22
C ARG A 477 19.63 3.75 10.16
N GLY A 478 20.24 2.62 10.53
CA GLY A 478 21.05 1.80 9.62
C GLY A 478 20.24 1.09 8.55
N TRP A 479 20.91 0.57 7.53
CA TRP A 479 20.27 -0.14 6.42
C TRP A 479 19.48 -1.38 6.86
N ARG A 480 19.98 -2.10 7.88
CA ARG A 480 19.26 -3.23 8.45
C ARG A 480 17.90 -2.84 8.99
N ALA A 481 17.80 -1.68 9.64
CA ALA A 481 16.52 -1.17 10.11
C ALA A 481 15.56 -0.76 9.00
N GLN A 482 16.11 -0.22 7.91
CA GLN A 482 15.31 0.03 6.72
C GLN A 482 14.79 -1.28 6.11
N TRP A 483 15.59 -2.35 6.11
CA TRP A 483 15.15 -3.67 5.68
C TRP A 483 14.09 -4.29 6.59
N PHE A 484 14.18 -4.11 7.92
CA PHE A 484 13.11 -4.54 8.84
C PHE A 484 11.80 -3.79 8.56
N ARG A 485 11.86 -2.46 8.36
CA ARG A 485 10.69 -1.68 7.94
C ARG A 485 10.16 -2.13 6.58
N GLN A 486 11.05 -2.47 5.64
CA GLN A 486 10.64 -3.01 4.34
C GLN A 486 9.95 -4.38 4.48
N MET A 487 10.52 -5.29 5.29
CA MET A 487 9.96 -6.61 5.56
C MET A 487 8.58 -6.51 6.21
N LYS A 488 8.41 -5.62 7.19
CA LYS A 488 7.11 -5.36 7.82
C LYS A 488 6.09 -4.77 6.85
N ALA A 489 6.51 -3.82 6.01
CA ALA A 489 5.63 -3.25 4.98
C ALA A 489 5.21 -4.31 3.95
N ASP A 490 6.14 -5.17 3.53
CA ASP A 490 5.86 -6.27 2.61
C ASP A 490 4.91 -7.29 3.25
N ALA A 491 5.09 -7.62 4.54
CA ALA A 491 4.22 -8.55 5.28
C ALA A 491 2.76 -8.06 5.45
N ILE A 492 2.55 -6.74 5.40
CA ILE A 492 1.22 -6.11 5.44
C ILE A 492 0.58 -6.06 4.04
N THR A 493 1.40 -6.00 2.98
CA THR A 493 0.93 -5.68 1.61
C THR A 493 0.96 -6.87 0.65
N HIS A 494 1.48 -8.02 1.08
CA HIS A 494 1.63 -9.23 0.27
C HIS A 494 1.23 -10.48 1.06
N PRO A 495 0.89 -11.59 0.36
CA PRO A 495 0.82 -12.91 0.99
C PRO A 495 2.19 -13.29 1.59
N VAL A 496 2.21 -13.86 2.79
CA VAL A 496 3.46 -14.20 3.49
C VAL A 496 3.50 -15.68 3.84
N VAL A 497 4.67 -16.29 3.65
CA VAL A 497 4.98 -17.64 4.11
C VAL A 497 6.14 -17.55 5.09
N PHE A 498 5.88 -17.86 6.35
CA PHE A 498 6.91 -18.08 7.35
C PHE A 498 7.33 -19.54 7.32
N ALA A 499 8.62 -19.83 7.38
CA ALA A 499 9.11 -21.19 7.42
C ALA A 499 10.13 -21.39 8.54
N ALA A 500 9.94 -22.46 9.30
CA ALA A 500 10.77 -22.82 10.44
C ALA A 500 10.99 -24.34 10.54
N GLY A 501 12.06 -24.74 11.22
CA GLY A 501 12.37 -26.14 11.49
C GLY A 501 11.43 -26.79 12.52
N ALA A 502 10.77 -25.99 13.36
CA ALA A 502 9.76 -26.44 14.31
C ALA A 502 8.80 -25.28 14.66
N LEU A 503 7.53 -25.61 14.94
CA LEU A 503 6.54 -24.62 15.35
C LEU A 503 6.87 -23.96 16.70
N SER A 504 7.52 -24.69 17.60
CA SER A 504 7.97 -24.21 18.91
C SER A 504 9.26 -23.37 18.88
N SER A 505 9.74 -23.01 17.69
CA SER A 505 10.97 -22.22 17.53
C SER A 505 10.83 -20.85 18.19
N GLY A 506 11.76 -20.53 19.11
CA GLY A 506 11.81 -19.22 19.75
C GLY A 506 12.14 -18.13 18.74
N HIS A 507 12.99 -18.45 17.76
CA HIS A 507 13.30 -17.55 16.65
C HIS A 507 12.10 -17.29 15.74
N LEU A 508 11.28 -18.30 15.44
CA LEU A 508 10.01 -18.09 14.72
C LEU A 508 9.10 -17.12 15.49
N SER A 509 8.89 -17.37 16.79
CA SER A 509 8.05 -16.50 17.63
C SER A 509 8.55 -15.05 17.62
N LEU A 510 9.86 -14.83 17.67
CA LEU A 510 10.44 -13.48 17.63
C LEU A 510 10.03 -12.70 16.37
N TYR A 511 10.05 -13.35 15.20
CA TYR A 511 9.68 -12.70 13.93
C TYR A 511 8.16 -12.53 13.78
N LEU A 512 7.38 -13.50 14.25
CA LEU A 512 5.92 -13.37 14.29
C LEU A 512 5.51 -12.18 15.18
N ASP A 513 6.06 -12.08 16.38
CA ASP A 513 5.77 -10.99 17.33
C ASP A 513 6.21 -9.60 16.78
N ALA A 514 7.28 -9.55 15.95
CA ALA A 514 7.76 -8.31 15.34
C ALA A 514 6.94 -7.87 14.11
N LEU A 515 6.48 -8.83 13.31
CA LEU A 515 5.86 -8.59 12.00
C LEU A 515 4.33 -8.61 12.03
N ILE A 516 3.73 -9.31 12.99
CA ILE A 516 2.28 -9.53 13.06
C ILE A 516 1.76 -8.92 14.36
N SER A 517 0.65 -8.18 14.27
CA SER A 517 -0.05 -7.62 15.43
C SER A 517 -1.39 -8.30 15.65
N ASP A 518 -1.90 -8.37 16.88
CA ASP A 518 -3.26 -8.87 17.15
C ASP A 518 -4.36 -8.07 16.43
N SER A 519 -4.05 -6.84 15.97
CA SER A 519 -4.94 -6.04 15.14
C SER A 519 -5.01 -6.47 13.65
N ASP A 520 -4.23 -7.47 13.24
CA ASP A 520 -4.06 -7.97 11.87
C ASP A 520 -4.96 -9.17 11.49
N ILE A 521 -5.91 -9.57 12.35
CA ILE A 521 -6.82 -10.72 12.09
C ILE A 521 -7.57 -10.59 10.76
N LYS A 522 -7.85 -9.36 10.30
CA LYS A 522 -8.54 -9.06 9.04
C LYS A 522 -7.59 -8.57 7.93
N SER A 523 -6.43 -9.20 7.79
CA SER A 523 -5.56 -8.95 6.62
C SER A 523 -6.24 -9.42 5.33
N PRO A 524 -6.24 -8.60 4.25
CA PRO A 524 -6.73 -9.06 2.96
C PRO A 524 -5.79 -10.08 2.28
N TYR A 525 -4.58 -10.24 2.80
CA TYR A 525 -3.58 -11.17 2.28
C TYR A 525 -3.37 -12.36 3.23
N PRO A 526 -3.36 -13.60 2.70
CA PRO A 526 -3.19 -14.79 3.52
C PRO A 526 -1.77 -14.90 4.07
N ARG A 527 -1.64 -15.45 5.27
CA ARG A 527 -0.37 -15.71 5.95
C ARG A 527 -0.28 -17.18 6.31
N PHE A 528 0.84 -17.80 5.99
CA PHE A 528 1.09 -19.21 6.22
C PHE A 528 2.30 -19.40 7.11
N VAL A 529 2.27 -20.40 7.99
CA VAL A 529 3.44 -20.89 8.72
C VAL A 529 3.68 -22.33 8.32
N VAL A 530 4.81 -22.62 7.69
CA VAL A 530 5.26 -23.97 7.34
C VAL A 530 6.27 -24.41 8.39
N ALA A 531 5.82 -25.27 9.30
CA ALA A 531 6.68 -25.84 10.32
C ALA A 531 6.11 -27.18 10.82
N PRO A 532 6.94 -28.18 11.13
CA PRO A 532 6.49 -29.40 11.77
C PRO A 532 6.21 -29.18 13.26
N GLY A 533 5.44 -30.10 13.85
CA GLY A 533 5.08 -30.09 15.27
C GLY A 533 3.71 -29.50 15.57
N SER A 534 3.33 -29.51 16.85
CA SER A 534 2.08 -28.96 17.37
C SER A 534 2.36 -28.39 18.76
N ASP A 535 2.43 -27.07 18.86
CA ASP A 535 2.60 -26.36 20.13
C ASP A 535 1.35 -25.51 20.38
N PRO A 536 0.54 -25.80 21.40
CA PRO A 536 -0.71 -25.08 21.67
C PRO A 536 -0.51 -23.57 21.84
N THR A 537 0.60 -23.16 22.48
CA THR A 537 0.90 -21.75 22.70
C THR A 537 1.20 -21.03 21.39
N ALA A 538 2.04 -21.63 20.54
CA ALA A 538 2.29 -21.12 19.20
C ALA A 538 1.02 -21.11 18.34
N LEU A 539 0.19 -22.16 18.36
CA LEU A 539 -1.06 -22.22 17.60
C LEU A 539 -2.04 -21.12 18.02
N TRP A 540 -2.17 -20.86 19.33
CA TRP A 540 -2.98 -19.75 19.84
C TRP A 540 -2.48 -18.40 19.33
N LYS A 541 -1.15 -18.16 19.37
CA LYS A 541 -0.54 -16.95 18.79
C LYS A 541 -0.80 -16.83 17.28
N LEU A 542 -0.67 -17.93 16.53
CA LEU A 542 -0.92 -17.93 15.09
C LEU A 542 -2.38 -17.59 14.78
N ALA A 543 -3.32 -18.11 15.56
CA ALA A 543 -4.74 -17.78 15.41
C ALA A 543 -5.01 -16.28 15.63
N GLY A 544 -4.43 -15.68 16.69
CA GLY A 544 -4.49 -14.24 16.95
C GLY A 544 -3.85 -13.38 15.86
N GLY A 545 -2.82 -13.90 15.18
CA GLY A 545 -2.16 -13.25 14.04
C GLY A 545 -2.80 -13.48 12.66
N GLY A 546 -3.90 -14.26 12.59
CA GLY A 546 -4.53 -14.66 11.33
C GLY A 546 -3.61 -15.50 10.43
N CYS A 547 -2.76 -16.34 11.00
CA CYS A 547 -1.81 -17.20 10.29
C CYS A 547 -2.30 -18.64 10.23
N ALA A 548 -2.33 -19.22 9.03
CA ALA A 548 -2.65 -20.62 8.82
C ALA A 548 -1.41 -21.50 8.97
N HIS A 549 -1.48 -22.51 9.84
CA HIS A 549 -0.38 -23.45 10.06
C HIS A 549 -0.46 -24.64 9.07
N ILE A 550 0.59 -24.80 8.27
CA ILE A 550 0.82 -25.96 7.42
C ILE A 550 1.78 -26.88 8.18
N GLN A 551 1.24 -27.95 8.75
CA GLN A 551 1.98 -28.94 9.53
C GLN A 551 2.81 -29.87 8.64
N ALA A 552 3.88 -29.34 8.07
CA ALA A 552 4.85 -30.07 7.24
C ALA A 552 6.23 -29.45 7.39
N SER A 553 7.27 -30.22 7.08
CA SER A 553 8.62 -29.66 6.97
C SER A 553 8.76 -28.81 5.70
N LEU A 554 9.63 -27.82 5.75
CA LEU A 554 9.94 -26.99 4.57
C LEU A 554 10.46 -27.83 3.40
N ALA A 555 11.27 -28.86 3.68
CA ALA A 555 11.79 -29.76 2.66
C ALA A 555 10.68 -30.56 1.95
N GLU A 556 9.65 -31.01 2.68
CA GLU A 556 8.48 -31.68 2.08
C GLU A 556 7.69 -30.71 1.19
N VAL A 557 7.37 -29.52 1.68
CA VAL A 557 6.62 -28.51 0.90
C VAL A 557 7.41 -28.09 -0.34
N ALA A 558 8.71 -27.81 -0.20
CA ALA A 558 9.58 -27.48 -1.32
C ALA A 558 9.61 -28.60 -2.36
N ARG A 559 9.67 -29.86 -1.89
CA ARG A 559 9.73 -31.02 -2.78
C ARG A 559 8.46 -31.21 -3.59
N GLU A 560 7.32 -31.09 -2.93
CA GLU A 560 6.01 -31.43 -3.50
C GLU A 560 5.37 -30.26 -4.24
N ARG A 561 5.54 -29.02 -3.78
CA ARG A 561 4.79 -27.84 -4.23
C ARG A 561 5.58 -26.87 -5.09
N LEU A 562 6.89 -26.74 -4.87
CA LEU A 562 7.72 -25.74 -5.55
C LEU A 562 8.38 -26.24 -6.85
N GLY A 563 7.89 -27.36 -7.39
CA GLY A 563 8.36 -27.92 -8.66
C GLY A 563 8.08 -26.99 -9.85
N MET A 564 9.10 -26.72 -10.68
CA MET A 564 9.02 -25.77 -11.79
C MET A 564 7.97 -26.12 -12.87
N THR A 565 7.54 -27.37 -12.97
CA THR A 565 6.54 -27.81 -13.96
C THR A 565 5.10 -27.58 -13.50
N ARG A 566 4.88 -27.27 -12.21
CA ARG A 566 3.53 -27.04 -11.66
C ARG A 566 2.94 -25.74 -12.17
N GLU A 567 1.65 -25.78 -12.50
CA GLU A 567 0.95 -24.64 -13.10
C GLU A 567 0.94 -23.37 -12.23
N PRO A 568 0.70 -23.44 -10.89
CA PRO A 568 0.83 -22.27 -10.02
C PRO A 568 2.22 -21.58 -10.13
N MET A 569 3.30 -22.37 -10.17
CA MET A 569 4.67 -21.85 -10.27
C MET A 569 4.95 -21.20 -11.63
N ARG A 570 4.39 -21.77 -12.71
CA ARG A 570 4.51 -21.21 -14.07
C ARG A 570 3.74 -19.89 -14.17
N ARG A 571 2.50 -19.86 -13.68
CA ARG A 571 1.65 -18.66 -13.67
C ARG A 571 2.26 -17.54 -12.84
N GLY A 572 2.72 -17.84 -11.62
CA GLY A 572 3.37 -16.84 -10.75
C GLY A 572 4.62 -16.24 -11.40
N ARG A 573 5.46 -17.06 -12.04
CA ARG A 573 6.64 -16.56 -12.79
C ARG A 573 6.24 -15.73 -14.00
N GLN A 574 5.20 -16.11 -14.74
CA GLN A 574 4.69 -15.32 -15.86
C GLN A 574 4.15 -13.97 -15.39
N LEU A 575 3.38 -13.92 -14.30
CA LEU A 575 2.87 -12.66 -13.74
C LEU A 575 4.01 -11.77 -13.24
N ARG A 576 4.99 -12.34 -12.53
CA ARG A 576 6.17 -11.60 -12.09
C ARG A 576 6.99 -11.07 -13.26
N ALA A 577 7.18 -11.88 -14.30
CA ALA A 577 7.82 -11.45 -15.54
C ALA A 577 7.01 -10.36 -16.24
N ARG A 578 5.67 -10.41 -16.22
CA ARG A 578 4.79 -9.34 -16.72
C ARG A 578 4.88 -8.08 -15.89
N MET A 579 4.94 -8.14 -14.56
CA MET A 579 5.06 -6.96 -13.70
C MET A 579 6.41 -6.27 -13.89
N ARG A 580 7.49 -7.05 -14.00
CA ARG A 580 8.80 -6.57 -14.45
C ARG A 580 8.69 -5.96 -15.84
N SER A 581 8.05 -6.67 -16.76
CA SER A 581 7.79 -6.16 -18.10
C SER A 581 6.97 -4.88 -18.06
N VAL A 582 5.99 -4.65 -17.19
CA VAL A 582 5.18 -3.41 -17.12
C VAL A 582 6.01 -2.26 -16.58
N LEU A 583 6.87 -2.51 -15.60
CA LEU A 583 7.90 -1.56 -15.15
C LEU A 583 8.84 -1.22 -16.32
N ASP A 584 9.24 -2.22 -17.12
CA ASP A 584 10.08 -2.06 -18.31
C ASP A 584 9.32 -1.45 -19.51
N THR A 585 8.01 -1.70 -19.61
CA THR A 585 7.10 -1.23 -20.67
C THR A 585 7.04 0.27 -20.50
N ASN A 586 6.79 0.73 -19.27
CA ASN A 586 6.89 2.16 -18.94
C ASN A 586 8.32 2.70 -19.09
N ALA A 587 9.35 1.87 -19.14
CA ALA A 587 10.73 2.26 -19.34
C ALA A 587 11.14 2.29 -20.82
N GLY A 588 10.28 2.65 -21.78
CA GLY A 588 10.69 2.69 -23.20
C GLY A 588 9.59 3.06 -24.18
N VAL A 589 9.81 2.71 -25.45
CA VAL A 589 8.85 2.86 -26.55
C VAL A 589 7.96 1.62 -26.63
N GLN A 590 6.65 1.80 -26.50
CA GLN A 590 5.66 0.72 -26.47
C GLN A 590 4.84 0.71 -27.76
N LEU A 591 4.55 -0.45 -28.34
CA LEU A 591 3.63 -0.51 -29.48
C LEU A 591 2.18 -0.33 -29.01
N VAL A 592 1.44 0.57 -29.66
CA VAL A 592 0.03 0.83 -29.33
C VAL A 592 -0.83 -0.42 -29.49
N SER A 593 -0.54 -1.29 -30.45
CA SER A 593 -1.21 -2.58 -30.60
C SER A 593 -1.11 -3.44 -29.35
N THR A 594 0.09 -3.56 -28.79
CA THR A 594 0.35 -4.30 -27.55
C THR A 594 -0.38 -3.68 -26.37
N LEU A 595 -0.46 -2.35 -26.31
CA LEU A 595 -1.19 -1.66 -25.24
C LEU A 595 -2.69 -1.88 -25.30
N LEU A 596 -3.27 -1.89 -26.50
CA LEU A 596 -4.70 -2.16 -26.70
C LEU A 596 -5.06 -3.64 -26.45
N GLU A 597 -4.16 -4.55 -26.79
CA GLU A 597 -4.32 -5.99 -26.52
C GLU A 597 -4.25 -6.30 -25.03
N ALA A 598 -3.32 -5.67 -24.30
CA ALA A 598 -3.13 -5.87 -22.87
C ALA A 598 -4.10 -5.06 -22.00
N ALA A 599 -4.82 -4.07 -22.57
CA ALA A 599 -5.67 -3.17 -21.80
C ALA A 599 -6.84 -3.89 -21.11
N PRO A 600 -7.08 -3.62 -19.81
CA PRO A 600 -8.30 -4.05 -19.13
C PRO A 600 -9.54 -3.33 -19.70
N PRO A 601 -10.77 -3.79 -19.35
CA PRO A 601 -11.99 -3.08 -19.69
C PRO A 601 -11.98 -1.63 -19.19
N GLY A 602 -12.64 -0.74 -19.94
CA GLY A 602 -12.74 0.67 -19.61
C GLY A 602 -13.61 0.93 -18.37
N ASP A 603 -13.34 2.03 -17.67
CA ASP A 603 -14.11 2.48 -16.52
C ASP A 603 -14.86 3.80 -16.82
N PRO A 604 -16.21 3.78 -16.90
CA PRO A 604 -17.03 4.98 -17.05
C PRO A 604 -16.81 6.08 -16.00
N PHE A 605 -16.20 5.76 -14.85
CA PHE A 605 -15.79 6.76 -13.86
C PHE A 605 -14.73 7.74 -14.39
N TYR A 606 -14.08 7.45 -15.52
CA TYR A 606 -13.31 8.41 -16.32
C TYR A 606 -14.04 9.75 -16.50
N LEU A 607 -15.33 9.70 -16.84
CA LEU A 607 -16.15 10.89 -17.05
C LEU A 607 -16.43 11.70 -15.76
N ARG A 608 -16.03 11.18 -14.59
CA ARG A 608 -16.03 11.92 -13.31
C ARG A 608 -14.66 12.50 -12.95
N GLY A 609 -13.69 12.39 -13.84
CA GLY A 609 -12.38 13.01 -13.70
C GLY A 609 -11.31 12.07 -13.15
N THR A 610 -11.25 10.81 -13.61
CA THR A 610 -10.04 9.97 -13.45
C THR A 610 -9.13 10.11 -14.68
N ASP A 611 -7.82 9.84 -14.53
CA ASP A 611 -6.90 9.77 -15.69
C ASP A 611 -7.35 8.68 -16.70
N PRO A 612 -7.16 8.89 -18.02
CA PRO A 612 -7.57 7.91 -19.03
C PRO A 612 -6.69 6.66 -19.03
N THR A 613 -7.30 5.51 -19.31
CA THR A 613 -6.66 4.22 -19.56
C THR A 613 -6.80 3.81 -21.03
N TRP A 614 -5.97 2.87 -21.48
CA TRP A 614 -6.10 2.32 -22.84
C TRP A 614 -7.42 1.56 -23.03
N GLY A 615 -7.99 0.99 -21.96
CA GLY A 615 -9.31 0.37 -21.95
C GLY A 615 -10.42 1.38 -22.24
N ASP A 616 -10.37 2.56 -21.61
CA ASP A 616 -11.35 3.62 -21.83
C ASP A 616 -11.40 4.06 -23.29
N VAL A 617 -10.23 4.22 -23.91
CA VAL A 617 -10.13 4.64 -25.32
C VAL A 617 -10.57 3.53 -26.25
N LYS A 618 -10.23 2.27 -25.95
CA LYS A 618 -10.63 1.07 -26.72
C LYS A 618 -12.15 0.88 -26.74
N GLU A 619 -12.82 1.17 -25.62
CA GLU A 619 -14.29 1.09 -25.49
C GLU A 619 -15.01 2.40 -25.87
N GLU A 620 -14.28 3.38 -26.40
CA GLU A 620 -14.81 4.68 -26.81
C GLU A 620 -15.59 5.42 -25.70
N ILE A 621 -15.14 5.30 -24.45
CA ILE A 621 -15.76 6.01 -23.31
C ILE A 621 -15.56 7.53 -23.43
N PRO A 622 -14.34 8.05 -23.68
CA PRO A 622 -14.13 9.48 -23.82
C PRO A 622 -14.85 10.07 -25.04
N ALA A 623 -15.36 11.29 -24.89
CA ALA A 623 -15.91 12.02 -26.03
C ALA A 623 -14.81 12.36 -27.04
N THR A 624 -15.17 12.30 -28.32
CA THR A 624 -14.31 12.76 -29.41
C THR A 624 -14.43 14.27 -29.53
N LEU A 625 -13.36 14.98 -29.22
CA LEU A 625 -13.32 16.44 -29.27
C LEU A 625 -12.69 16.93 -30.58
N SER A 626 -12.97 18.19 -30.94
CA SER A 626 -12.45 18.91 -32.09
C SER A 626 -10.92 18.95 -32.15
N SER A 627 -10.25 18.85 -31.01
CA SER A 627 -8.79 18.69 -30.92
C SER A 627 -8.28 17.43 -31.63
N LEU A 628 -9.02 16.31 -31.60
CA LEU A 628 -8.65 15.10 -32.32
C LEU A 628 -8.74 15.31 -33.83
N GLY A 629 -9.83 15.91 -34.31
CA GLY A 629 -10.00 16.27 -35.72
C GLY A 629 -8.89 17.19 -36.21
N ALA A 630 -8.55 18.21 -35.41
CA ALA A 630 -7.47 19.15 -35.69
C ALA A 630 -6.08 18.50 -35.69
N MET A 631 -5.87 17.43 -34.91
CA MET A 631 -4.63 16.62 -34.94
C MET A 631 -4.54 15.78 -36.21
N VAL A 632 -5.64 15.11 -36.58
CA VAL A 632 -5.72 14.29 -37.80
C VAL A 632 -5.49 15.14 -39.04
N GLU A 633 -6.19 16.27 -39.16
CA GLU A 633 -6.03 17.21 -40.28
C GLU A 633 -4.58 17.68 -40.41
N ARG A 634 -3.94 18.05 -39.29
CA ARG A 634 -2.54 18.51 -39.29
C ARG A 634 -1.55 17.42 -39.62
N ALA A 635 -1.82 16.18 -39.22
CA ALA A 635 -0.99 15.04 -39.57
C ALA A 635 -1.07 14.73 -41.08
N ASP A 636 -2.27 14.85 -41.65
CA ASP A 636 -2.54 14.58 -43.06
C ASP A 636 -2.15 15.77 -43.97
N ALA A 637 -2.01 16.98 -43.43
CA ALA A 637 -1.58 18.19 -44.16
C ALA A 637 -0.08 18.20 -44.55
N GLY A 638 0.71 17.22 -44.11
CA GLY A 638 2.11 17.07 -44.52
C GLY A 638 2.21 16.67 -46.00
N GLY A 639 2.99 17.42 -46.79
CA GLY A 639 3.31 17.04 -48.17
C GLY A 639 4.24 15.81 -48.24
N ALA A 640 5.33 15.88 -49.01
CA ALA A 640 6.29 14.76 -49.13
C ALA A 640 7.03 14.39 -47.82
N ARG A 641 6.86 15.14 -46.73
CA ARG A 641 7.42 14.87 -45.39
C ARG A 641 6.30 14.90 -44.35
N LYS A 642 6.27 13.90 -43.48
CA LYS A 642 5.35 13.84 -42.33
C LYS A 642 5.70 14.96 -41.32
N PRO A 643 4.69 15.66 -40.77
CA PRO A 643 4.91 16.80 -39.88
C PRO A 643 5.21 16.36 -38.44
N VAL A 644 5.64 17.31 -37.62
CA VAL A 644 5.73 17.15 -36.16
C VAL A 644 4.51 17.84 -35.54
N VAL A 645 3.56 17.09 -35.00
CA VAL A 645 2.30 17.64 -34.47
C VAL A 645 2.39 17.80 -32.95
N VAL A 646 2.08 18.97 -32.41
CA VAL A 646 2.11 19.18 -30.96
C VAL A 646 0.81 19.75 -30.45
N LEU A 647 0.24 19.05 -29.47
CA LEU A 647 -0.90 19.53 -28.69
C LEU A 647 -0.40 20.30 -27.47
N ASN A 648 -0.47 21.62 -27.57
CA ASN A 648 0.01 22.55 -26.55
C ASN A 648 -1.16 23.18 -25.79
N ASP A 649 -1.38 22.77 -24.54
CA ASP A 649 -2.55 23.22 -23.77
C ASP A 649 -2.34 23.15 -22.25
N ARG A 650 -3.30 23.71 -21.47
CA ARG A 650 -3.33 23.72 -20.01
C ARG A 650 -3.62 22.34 -19.41
N SER A 651 -3.35 22.18 -18.12
CA SER A 651 -3.63 20.93 -17.38
C SER A 651 -5.14 20.66 -17.36
N GLY A 652 -5.58 19.40 -17.46
CA GLY A 652 -7.00 19.05 -17.37
C GLY A 652 -7.86 19.30 -18.63
N THR A 653 -7.27 19.62 -19.79
CA THR A 653 -8.00 19.79 -21.06
C THR A 653 -8.16 18.51 -21.90
N GLY A 654 -7.77 17.34 -21.37
CA GLY A 654 -7.89 16.06 -22.08
C GLY A 654 -6.78 15.79 -23.11
N LYS A 655 -5.59 16.41 -22.98
CA LYS A 655 -4.46 16.23 -23.89
C LYS A 655 -4.05 14.78 -24.08
N SER A 656 -3.83 14.06 -22.97
CA SER A 656 -3.41 12.65 -23.00
C SER A 656 -4.52 11.79 -23.63
N THR A 657 -5.79 12.02 -23.30
CA THR A 657 -6.93 11.36 -23.94
C THR A 657 -6.96 11.58 -25.45
N THR A 658 -6.79 12.83 -25.91
CA THR A 658 -6.76 13.17 -27.34
C THR A 658 -5.58 12.48 -28.03
N LEU A 659 -4.40 12.47 -27.41
CA LEU A 659 -3.21 11.82 -27.95
C LEU A 659 -3.39 10.29 -28.04
N MET A 660 -4.02 9.66 -27.04
CA MET A 660 -4.33 8.22 -27.06
C MET A 660 -5.35 7.89 -28.15
N GLN A 661 -6.46 8.65 -28.26
CA GLN A 661 -7.44 8.50 -29.34
C GLN A 661 -6.79 8.68 -30.73
N PHE A 662 -5.85 9.61 -30.85
CA PHE A 662 -5.07 9.80 -32.07
C PHE A 662 -4.18 8.60 -32.37
N ALA A 663 -3.52 8.02 -31.36
CA ALA A 663 -2.74 6.79 -31.49
C ALA A 663 -3.59 5.63 -32.03
N VAL A 664 -4.78 5.43 -31.46
CA VAL A 664 -5.73 4.39 -31.90
C VAL A 664 -6.20 4.66 -33.33
N THR A 665 -6.48 5.93 -33.68
CA THR A 665 -6.88 6.32 -35.04
C THR A 665 -5.79 5.97 -36.06
N LEU A 666 -4.52 6.24 -35.75
CA LEU A 666 -3.38 5.91 -36.63
C LEU A 666 -3.17 4.39 -36.72
N HIS A 667 -3.29 3.67 -35.61
CA HIS A 667 -3.19 2.22 -35.59
C HIS A 667 -4.30 1.56 -36.42
N ALA A 668 -5.54 2.05 -36.32
CA ALA A 668 -6.67 1.58 -37.13
C ALA A 668 -6.47 1.85 -38.64
N ARG A 669 -5.64 2.82 -39.02
CA ARG A 669 -5.19 3.06 -40.41
C ARG A 669 -4.08 2.09 -40.85
N GLY A 670 -3.68 1.13 -40.02
CA GLY A 670 -2.66 0.11 -40.31
C GLY A 670 -1.23 0.56 -40.07
N LEU A 671 -0.99 1.68 -39.39
CA LEU A 671 0.35 2.20 -39.12
C LEU A 671 0.98 1.49 -37.90
N ALA A 672 2.31 1.32 -37.94
CA ALA A 672 3.10 0.94 -36.78
C ALA A 672 3.29 2.15 -35.85
N VAL A 673 2.57 2.16 -34.73
CA VAL A 673 2.51 3.31 -33.82
C VAL A 673 3.21 3.00 -32.50
N GLY A 674 4.24 3.78 -32.16
CA GLY A 674 4.89 3.75 -30.86
C GLY A 674 4.32 4.80 -29.91
N TRP A 675 4.24 4.45 -28.63
CA TRP A 675 3.84 5.28 -27.51
C TRP A 675 4.99 5.41 -26.52
N VAL A 676 5.30 6.63 -26.13
CA VAL A 676 6.24 6.93 -25.05
C VAL A 676 5.43 7.53 -23.90
N ASP A 677 5.35 6.80 -22.80
CA ASP A 677 4.61 7.22 -21.61
C ASP A 677 5.37 8.31 -20.84
N ARG A 678 4.65 9.21 -20.18
CA ARG A 678 5.20 10.20 -19.24
C ARG A 678 5.98 9.57 -18.07
N ALA A 679 5.81 8.27 -17.82
CA ALA A 679 6.55 7.48 -16.85
C ALA A 679 7.90 6.92 -17.37
N THR A 680 8.36 7.30 -18.56
CA THR A 680 9.62 6.75 -19.09
C THR A 680 10.86 7.16 -18.32
N THR A 681 11.74 6.16 -18.12
CA THR A 681 13.04 6.30 -17.47
C THR A 681 14.20 6.29 -18.48
N ARG A 682 13.92 6.11 -19.78
CA ARG A 682 14.92 6.08 -20.84
C ARG A 682 15.43 7.47 -21.19
N SER A 683 16.68 7.53 -21.62
CA SER A 683 17.22 8.76 -22.17
C SER A 683 16.60 9.06 -23.54
N SER A 684 16.66 10.33 -23.98
CA SER A 684 16.23 10.72 -25.32
C SER A 684 16.98 9.95 -26.42
N HIS A 685 18.22 9.53 -26.16
CA HIS A 685 19.01 8.73 -27.08
C HIS A 685 18.49 7.30 -27.20
N ASP A 686 18.14 6.66 -26.08
CA ASP A 686 17.66 5.28 -26.08
C ASP A 686 16.27 5.20 -26.73
N VAL A 687 15.37 6.14 -26.42
CA VAL A 687 14.07 6.27 -27.08
C VAL A 687 14.22 6.43 -28.59
N LEU A 688 15.19 7.24 -29.04
CA LEU A 688 15.45 7.41 -30.47
C LEU A 688 15.91 6.08 -31.12
N ASN A 689 16.82 5.35 -30.48
CA ASN A 689 17.32 4.08 -31.00
C ASN A 689 16.22 3.01 -31.04
N GLU A 690 15.42 2.88 -29.97
CA GLU A 690 14.28 1.97 -29.92
C GLU A 690 13.27 2.27 -31.04
N CYS A 691 12.94 3.54 -31.26
CA CYS A 691 12.06 3.95 -32.37
C CYS A 691 12.61 3.56 -33.74
N LEU A 692 13.94 3.66 -33.93
CA LEU A 692 14.61 3.29 -35.19
C LEU A 692 14.66 1.77 -35.39
N GLU A 693 14.91 1.01 -34.32
CA GLU A 693 14.94 -0.45 -34.34
C GLU A 693 13.57 -1.07 -34.61
N LEU A 694 12.51 -0.50 -34.01
CA LEU A 694 11.13 -0.95 -34.18
C LEU A 694 10.51 -0.58 -35.54
N GLY A 695 11.14 0.31 -36.32
CA GLY A 695 10.67 0.68 -37.66
C GLY A 695 9.30 1.35 -37.67
N LEU A 696 9.05 2.28 -36.75
CA LEU A 696 7.73 2.89 -36.53
C LEU A 696 7.33 3.89 -37.63
N ASP A 697 6.05 3.90 -37.99
CA ASP A 697 5.44 4.90 -38.90
C ASP A 697 5.06 6.19 -38.18
N ALA A 698 4.75 6.08 -36.88
CA ALA A 698 4.39 7.19 -36.02
C ALA A 698 4.89 6.97 -34.58
N VAL A 699 5.31 8.05 -33.92
CA VAL A 699 5.75 8.06 -32.52
C VAL A 699 4.96 9.12 -31.77
N LEU A 700 4.27 8.71 -30.71
CA LEU A 700 3.49 9.58 -29.84
C LEU A 700 4.15 9.68 -28.47
N ILE A 701 4.34 10.90 -27.99
CA ILE A 701 4.99 11.17 -26.69
C ILE A 701 4.02 11.91 -25.78
N ASP A 702 3.55 11.25 -24.73
CA ASP A 702 2.73 11.90 -23.70
C ASP A 702 3.64 12.69 -22.75
N ASP A 703 3.50 14.02 -22.78
CA ASP A 703 4.25 14.99 -22.00
C ASP A 703 5.75 14.99 -22.31
N VAL A 704 6.14 15.44 -23.52
CA VAL A 704 7.54 15.50 -23.98
C VAL A 704 8.47 16.34 -23.08
N ASP A 705 7.89 17.10 -22.16
CA ASP A 705 8.60 17.89 -21.16
C ASP A 705 9.50 17.04 -20.25
N ILE A 706 9.24 15.74 -20.13
CA ILE A 706 10.09 14.79 -19.39
C ILE A 706 11.55 14.77 -19.87
N PHE A 707 11.81 15.13 -21.13
CA PHE A 707 13.16 15.22 -21.70
C PHE A 707 13.81 16.59 -21.51
N GLY A 708 13.11 17.54 -20.86
CA GLY A 708 13.63 18.86 -20.54
C GLY A 708 14.18 19.61 -21.76
N ALA A 709 15.45 20.02 -21.68
CA ALA A 709 16.13 20.74 -22.76
C ALA A 709 16.36 19.90 -24.03
N GLU A 710 16.42 18.56 -23.92
CA GLU A 710 16.64 17.68 -25.07
C GLU A 710 15.35 17.39 -25.86
N ALA A 711 14.18 17.81 -25.37
CA ALA A 711 12.88 17.57 -26.00
C ALA A 711 12.85 18.03 -27.47
N ALA A 712 13.24 19.27 -27.75
CA ALA A 712 13.27 19.80 -29.13
C ALA A 712 14.18 18.98 -30.05
N ARG A 713 15.33 18.55 -29.52
CA ARG A 713 16.32 17.76 -30.27
C ARG A 713 15.81 16.35 -30.57
N LEU A 714 15.19 15.69 -29.59
CA LEU A 714 14.56 14.39 -29.76
C LEU A 714 13.48 14.43 -30.86
N MET A 715 12.54 15.38 -30.76
CA MET A 715 11.47 15.55 -31.74
C MET A 715 12.03 15.82 -33.15
N THR A 716 13.06 16.66 -33.24
CA THR A 716 13.74 16.95 -34.51
C THR A 716 14.38 15.69 -35.09
N ARG A 717 15.08 14.89 -34.29
CA ARG A 717 15.74 13.65 -34.75
C ARG A 717 14.75 12.58 -35.19
N LEU A 718 13.65 12.42 -34.47
CA LEU A 718 12.56 11.53 -34.87
C LEU A 718 11.94 11.99 -36.21
N GLY A 719 11.77 13.31 -36.39
CA GLY A 719 11.22 13.90 -37.62
C GLY A 719 12.22 14.06 -38.78
N GLN A 720 13.53 13.95 -38.55
CA GLN A 720 14.60 14.32 -39.50
C GLN A 720 14.54 13.55 -40.83
N ARG A 721 14.03 12.31 -40.82
CA ARG A 721 13.87 11.50 -42.04
C ARG A 721 12.59 11.83 -42.83
N GLY A 722 11.65 12.59 -42.26
CA GLY A 722 10.36 12.94 -42.88
C GLY A 722 9.41 11.77 -43.10
N ASN A 723 9.78 10.55 -42.71
CA ASN A 723 9.00 9.32 -42.92
C ASN A 723 8.16 8.90 -41.69
N VAL A 724 8.49 9.46 -40.52
CA VAL A 724 7.84 9.15 -39.24
C VAL A 724 7.01 10.36 -38.81
N LEU A 725 5.74 10.14 -38.52
CA LEU A 725 4.88 11.15 -37.91
C LEU A 725 5.22 11.24 -36.42
N VAL A 726 5.60 12.42 -35.93
CA VAL A 726 5.88 12.61 -34.51
C VAL A 726 4.76 13.45 -33.92
N ALA A 727 4.06 12.93 -32.91
CA ALA A 727 3.06 13.70 -32.17
C ALA A 727 3.42 13.76 -30.69
N ALA A 728 3.22 14.91 -30.05
CA ALA A 728 3.49 15.04 -28.62
C ALA A 728 2.52 15.98 -27.93
N THR A 729 2.33 15.76 -26.63
CA THR A 729 1.66 16.72 -25.75
C THR A 729 2.70 17.53 -24.98
N ILE A 730 2.42 18.81 -24.75
CA ILE A 730 3.23 19.68 -23.88
C ILE A 730 2.32 20.69 -23.16
N ARG A 731 2.75 21.13 -21.97
CA ARG A 731 2.06 22.20 -21.23
C ARG A 731 2.28 23.55 -21.90
N SER A 732 1.25 24.39 -21.91
CA SER A 732 1.29 25.77 -22.45
C SER A 732 2.49 26.59 -21.97
N THR A 733 2.83 26.49 -20.68
CA THR A 733 3.96 27.22 -20.06
C THR A 733 5.33 26.77 -20.55
N ARG A 734 5.45 25.54 -21.06
CA ARG A 734 6.69 24.91 -21.53
C ARG A 734 6.73 24.77 -23.05
N GLY A 735 5.66 25.16 -23.76
CA GLY A 735 5.55 25.04 -25.22
C GLY A 735 6.69 25.70 -25.99
N HIS A 736 7.29 26.77 -25.45
CA HIS A 736 8.39 27.52 -26.05
C HIS A 736 9.67 26.69 -26.28
N LEU A 737 9.83 25.56 -25.57
CA LEU A 737 10.99 24.69 -25.73
C LEU A 737 11.05 24.00 -27.08
N LEU A 738 9.90 23.92 -27.76
CA LEU A 738 9.79 23.25 -29.06
C LEU A 738 9.85 24.26 -30.23
N ASP A 739 9.99 25.56 -29.97
CA ASP A 739 9.77 26.64 -30.95
C ASP A 739 10.65 26.60 -32.21
N GLY A 740 11.69 25.78 -32.27
CA GLY A 740 12.21 25.46 -33.59
C GLY A 740 12.66 24.03 -33.78
N VAL A 741 11.76 23.13 -33.39
CA VAL A 741 11.63 21.86 -34.08
C VAL A 741 11.21 22.15 -35.54
N PRO A 742 11.96 21.69 -36.56
CA PRO A 742 11.59 21.86 -37.96
C PRO A 742 10.28 21.13 -38.29
N GLY A 743 9.40 21.76 -39.07
CA GLY A 743 8.12 21.15 -39.46
C GLY A 743 7.12 21.00 -38.31
N LEU A 744 7.32 21.74 -37.20
CA LEU A 744 6.40 21.79 -36.07
C LEU A 744 5.06 22.43 -36.48
N VAL A 745 3.99 21.69 -36.29
CA VAL A 745 2.61 22.15 -36.44
C VAL A 745 1.93 22.08 -35.07
N ARG A 746 1.53 23.25 -34.56
CA ARG A 746 0.81 23.34 -33.29
C ARG A 746 -0.68 23.14 -33.51
N VAL A 747 -1.27 22.25 -32.73
CA VAL A 747 -2.72 22.13 -32.60
C VAL A 747 -3.20 23.30 -31.74
N PRO A 748 -4.26 24.02 -32.14
CA PRO A 748 -4.84 25.08 -31.35
C PRO A 748 -5.26 24.56 -29.97
N PRO A 749 -5.14 25.38 -28.91
CA PRO A 749 -5.68 25.03 -27.60
C PRO A 749 -7.17 24.68 -27.73
N LEU A 750 -7.65 23.71 -26.94
CA LEU A 750 -9.04 23.29 -26.98
C LEU A 750 -9.94 24.48 -26.63
N ARG A 751 -10.81 24.84 -27.57
CA ARG A 751 -11.96 25.70 -27.35
C ARG A 751 -13.18 24.86 -27.64
N LEU A 752 -13.95 24.54 -26.61
CA LEU A 752 -15.10 23.66 -26.73
C LEU A 752 -16.12 24.28 -27.68
N THR A 753 -16.31 23.64 -28.82
CA THR A 753 -17.34 23.97 -29.80
C THR A 753 -18.70 23.42 -29.35
N ASP A 754 -19.77 23.83 -30.01
CA ASP A 754 -21.10 23.29 -29.72
C ASP A 754 -21.17 21.77 -29.99
N ASP A 755 -20.46 21.30 -31.01
CA ASP A 755 -20.34 19.87 -31.30
C ASP A 755 -19.59 19.12 -30.19
N ASP A 756 -18.54 19.72 -29.63
CA ASP A 756 -17.79 19.16 -28.50
C ASP A 756 -18.67 19.02 -27.25
N LEU A 757 -19.43 20.07 -26.92
CA LEU A 757 -20.34 20.08 -25.78
C LEU A 757 -21.45 19.04 -25.96
N ASN A 758 -21.99 18.92 -27.18
CA ASN A 758 -22.96 17.89 -27.53
C ASN A 758 -22.38 16.48 -27.37
N ALA A 759 -21.18 16.23 -27.87
CA ALA A 759 -20.49 14.95 -27.75
C ALA A 759 -20.23 14.58 -26.28
N LEU A 760 -19.81 15.55 -25.46
CA LEU A 760 -19.60 15.35 -24.02
C LEU A 760 -20.90 15.00 -23.29
N VAL A 761 -21.98 15.75 -23.51
CA VAL A 761 -23.28 15.46 -22.89
C VAL A 761 -23.80 14.10 -23.33
N HIS A 762 -23.71 13.78 -24.63
CA HIS A 762 -24.13 12.48 -25.16
C HIS A 762 -23.38 11.30 -24.52
N ARG A 763 -22.06 11.41 -24.32
CA ARG A 763 -21.28 10.38 -23.62
C ARG A 763 -21.65 10.28 -22.14
N LEU A 764 -21.85 11.41 -21.46
CA LEU A 764 -22.35 11.43 -20.07
C LEU A 764 -23.72 10.74 -19.95
N GLU A 765 -24.59 10.90 -20.94
CA GLU A 765 -25.89 10.21 -21.00
C GLU A 765 -25.74 8.71 -21.23
N SER A 766 -24.98 8.33 -22.25
CA SER A 766 -24.76 6.94 -22.68
C SER A 766 -24.20 6.09 -21.55
N PHE A 767 -23.28 6.65 -20.76
CA PHE A 767 -22.64 5.98 -19.63
C PHE A 767 -23.32 6.25 -18.28
N ARG A 768 -24.50 6.89 -18.27
CA ARG A 768 -25.31 7.19 -17.06
C ARG A 768 -24.58 8.06 -16.01
N GLN A 769 -23.74 8.98 -16.46
CA GLN A 769 -22.90 9.88 -15.65
C GLN A 769 -23.39 11.34 -15.59
N LEU A 770 -24.65 11.63 -15.90
CA LEU A 770 -25.20 12.99 -15.90
C LEU A 770 -25.10 13.75 -14.56
N GLY A 771 -25.15 13.06 -13.42
CA GLY A 771 -25.16 13.70 -12.10
C GLY A 771 -26.28 14.76 -11.97
N LYS A 772 -25.92 15.98 -11.55
CA LYS A 772 -26.86 17.12 -11.46
C LYS A 772 -27.39 17.59 -12.82
N LEU A 773 -26.75 17.27 -13.95
CA LEU A 773 -27.33 17.58 -15.27
C LEU A 773 -28.67 16.88 -15.52
N LYS A 774 -28.94 15.79 -14.80
CA LYS A 774 -30.21 15.06 -14.90
C LYS A 774 -31.42 15.94 -14.55
N GLN A 775 -31.23 17.02 -13.76
CA GLN A 775 -32.30 17.96 -13.42
C GLN A 775 -32.81 18.74 -14.65
N TYR A 776 -31.97 18.91 -15.67
CA TYR A 776 -32.38 19.49 -16.94
C TYR A 776 -33.02 18.40 -17.80
N ARG A 777 -34.29 18.59 -18.16
CA ARG A 777 -35.06 17.61 -18.95
C ARG A 777 -34.67 17.58 -20.42
N LEU A 778 -34.27 18.71 -20.98
CA LEU A 778 -33.91 18.86 -22.39
C LEU A 778 -32.39 18.76 -22.57
N HIS A 779 -31.96 18.08 -23.64
CA HIS A 779 -30.54 17.95 -24.02
C HIS A 779 -29.87 19.32 -24.20
N ASP A 780 -30.50 20.23 -24.94
CA ASP A 780 -29.96 21.58 -25.17
C ASP A 780 -29.76 22.37 -23.88
N ALA A 781 -30.61 22.17 -22.88
CA ALA A 781 -30.45 22.80 -21.57
C ALA A 781 -29.25 22.22 -20.79
N ARG A 782 -28.90 20.95 -21.01
CA ARG A 782 -27.68 20.34 -20.45
C ARG A 782 -26.43 20.90 -21.13
N VAL A 783 -26.46 21.04 -22.45
CA VAL A 783 -25.39 21.64 -23.26
C VAL A 783 -25.15 23.10 -22.85
N GLU A 784 -26.21 23.90 -22.72
CA GLU A 784 -26.11 25.29 -22.28
C GLU A 784 -25.55 25.40 -20.85
N ARG A 785 -25.97 24.51 -19.94
CA ARG A 785 -25.40 24.49 -18.59
C ARG A 785 -23.91 24.14 -18.61
N LEU A 786 -23.48 23.18 -19.43
CA LEU A 786 -22.08 22.82 -19.57
C LEU A 786 -21.29 24.02 -20.15
N ARG A 787 -21.82 24.69 -21.19
CA ARG A 787 -21.22 25.87 -21.81
C ARG A 787 -20.88 26.96 -20.80
N GLN A 788 -21.81 27.27 -19.90
CA GLN A 788 -21.62 28.32 -18.87
C GLN A 788 -20.46 28.06 -17.90
N VAL A 789 -20.11 26.78 -17.68
CA VAL A 789 -19.07 26.38 -16.71
C VAL A 789 -17.73 26.10 -17.41
N SER A 790 -17.77 25.82 -18.71
CA SER A 790 -16.63 25.31 -19.50
C SER A 790 -15.56 26.33 -19.87
N ASP A 791 -15.75 27.61 -19.55
CA ASP A 791 -14.96 28.73 -20.08
C ASP A 791 -13.48 28.75 -19.62
N ARG A 792 -13.09 27.89 -18.65
CA ARG A 792 -11.73 27.89 -18.06
C ARG A 792 -10.98 26.55 -18.11
N ASP A 793 -11.55 25.44 -17.63
CA ASP A 793 -10.91 24.11 -17.64
C ASP A 793 -11.96 22.98 -17.75
N LEU A 794 -11.82 22.10 -18.76
CA LEU A 794 -12.81 21.06 -19.09
C LEU A 794 -13.11 20.13 -17.91
N MET A 795 -12.09 19.63 -17.21
CA MET A 795 -12.30 18.74 -16.07
C MET A 795 -12.97 19.45 -14.89
N ALA A 796 -12.55 20.67 -14.56
CA ALA A 796 -13.17 21.45 -13.49
C ALA A 796 -14.65 21.71 -13.82
N ALA A 797 -14.95 21.99 -15.08
CA ALA A 797 -16.31 22.16 -15.56
C ALA A 797 -17.13 20.87 -15.49
N MET A 798 -16.56 19.72 -15.89
CA MET A 798 -17.22 18.42 -15.76
C MET A 798 -17.54 18.11 -14.29
N VAL A 799 -16.59 18.31 -13.38
CA VAL A 799 -16.80 18.11 -11.94
C VAL A 799 -17.89 19.04 -11.40
N GLU A 800 -17.84 20.33 -11.74
CA GLU A 800 -18.83 21.30 -11.28
C GLU A 800 -20.23 21.01 -11.84
N VAL A 801 -20.32 20.58 -13.09
CA VAL A 801 -21.60 20.29 -13.72
C VAL A 801 -22.23 18.99 -13.20
N ILE A 802 -21.41 17.99 -12.87
CA ILE A 802 -21.86 16.71 -12.30
C ILE A 802 -22.20 16.85 -10.81
N THR A 803 -21.35 17.55 -10.03
CA THR A 803 -21.46 17.64 -8.56
C THR A 803 -22.17 18.90 -8.06
N GLY A 804 -22.19 19.98 -8.85
CA GLY A 804 -22.77 21.30 -8.54
C GLY A 804 -21.96 22.15 -7.58
N TYR A 805 -20.70 21.81 -7.33
CA TYR A 805 -19.75 22.61 -6.54
C TYR A 805 -18.57 23.01 -7.43
N ARG A 806 -17.92 24.14 -7.16
CA ARG A 806 -16.68 24.47 -7.86
C ARG A 806 -15.63 23.39 -7.58
N PHE A 807 -14.75 23.16 -8.54
CA PHE A 807 -13.73 22.10 -8.43
C PHE A 807 -12.88 22.24 -7.17
N GLU A 808 -12.34 23.43 -6.86
CA GLU A 808 -11.51 23.60 -5.66
C GLU A 808 -12.30 23.43 -4.35
N GLU A 809 -13.55 23.92 -4.31
CA GLU A 809 -14.45 23.77 -3.15
C GLU A 809 -14.76 22.30 -2.90
N ARG A 810 -14.99 21.53 -3.97
CA ARG A 810 -15.26 20.09 -3.88
C ARG A 810 -14.04 19.34 -3.35
N VAL A 811 -12.87 19.62 -3.89
CA VAL A 811 -11.60 18.99 -3.47
C VAL A 811 -11.29 19.31 -2.00
N SER A 812 -11.46 20.57 -1.58
CA SER A 812 -11.26 21.00 -0.19
C SER A 812 -12.28 20.35 0.75
N SER A 813 -13.56 20.30 0.36
CA SER A 813 -14.61 19.66 1.16
C SER A 813 -14.38 18.15 1.34
N GLU A 814 -13.95 17.43 0.31
CA GLU A 814 -13.63 16.00 0.41
C GLU A 814 -12.47 15.76 1.37
N PHE A 815 -11.44 16.61 1.33
CA PHE A 815 -10.30 16.55 2.23
C PHE A 815 -10.65 16.84 3.69
N ALA A 816 -11.53 17.82 3.93
CA ALA A 816 -12.00 18.16 5.28
C ALA A 816 -12.79 17.02 5.94
N GLN A 817 -13.43 16.15 5.15
CA GLN A 817 -14.20 15.00 5.61
C GLN A 817 -13.35 13.74 5.87
N LEU A 818 -12.04 13.81 5.65
CA LEU A 818 -11.11 12.72 5.98
C LEU A 818 -10.77 12.73 7.47
N ASP A 819 -10.63 11.54 8.04
CA ASP A 819 -10.01 11.38 9.36
C ASP A 819 -8.54 11.82 9.31
N ALA A 820 -7.92 12.08 10.46
CA ALA A 820 -6.55 12.63 10.50
C ALA A 820 -5.53 11.74 9.76
N ARG A 821 -5.67 10.42 9.86
CA ARG A 821 -4.77 9.45 9.24
C ARG A 821 -4.97 9.39 7.72
N GLU A 822 -6.22 9.30 7.27
CA GLU A 822 -6.58 9.36 5.85
C GLU A 822 -6.12 10.69 5.22
N ARG A 823 -6.23 11.79 5.97
CA ARG A 823 -5.78 13.13 5.53
C ARG A 823 -4.28 13.17 5.26
N ASP A 824 -3.47 12.67 6.18
CA ASP A 824 -2.01 12.62 6.04
C ASP A 824 -1.56 11.75 4.87
N ILE A 825 -2.17 10.57 4.71
CA ILE A 825 -1.90 9.66 3.59
C ILE A 825 -2.23 10.36 2.26
N TYR A 826 -3.43 10.94 2.16
CA TYR A 826 -3.87 11.60 0.94
C TYR A 826 -3.03 12.83 0.61
N ALA A 827 -2.70 13.64 1.62
CA ALA A 827 -1.84 14.81 1.47
C ALA A 827 -0.43 14.42 1.01
N THR A 828 0.13 13.33 1.56
CA THR A 828 1.43 12.78 1.15
C THR A 828 1.45 12.42 -0.34
N VAL A 829 0.42 11.71 -0.84
CA VAL A 829 0.34 11.35 -2.26
C VAL A 829 0.17 12.59 -3.13
N CYS A 830 -0.71 13.52 -2.75
CA CYS A 830 -0.91 14.77 -3.49
C CYS A 830 0.38 15.60 -3.57
N LEU A 831 1.08 15.73 -2.45
CA LEU A 831 2.33 16.47 -2.36
C LEU A 831 3.41 15.79 -3.21
N PHE A 832 3.59 14.47 -3.09
CA PHE A 832 4.57 13.74 -3.89
C PHE A 832 4.33 13.92 -5.39
N GLU A 833 3.08 13.84 -5.86
CA GLU A 833 2.75 14.04 -7.28
C GLU A 833 2.91 15.49 -7.75
N ALA A 834 2.56 16.47 -6.90
CA ALA A 834 2.68 17.88 -7.23
C ALA A 834 4.16 18.34 -7.30
N LEU A 835 5.03 17.80 -6.44
CA LEU A 835 6.45 18.16 -6.37
C LEU A 835 7.32 17.58 -7.50
N GLN A 836 6.77 16.71 -8.36
CA GLN A 836 7.43 16.16 -9.55
C GLN A 836 7.57 17.18 -10.70
N TYR A 837 8.08 18.39 -10.40
CA TYR A 837 8.19 19.48 -11.37
C TYR A 837 9.20 19.18 -12.48
N GLU A 838 10.32 18.52 -12.16
CA GLU A 838 11.42 18.22 -13.08
C GLU A 838 11.42 16.76 -13.55
N ASP A 839 10.80 15.87 -12.77
CA ASP A 839 10.89 14.42 -12.99
C ASP A 839 9.53 13.74 -12.75
N ARG A 840 8.79 13.56 -13.84
CA ARG A 840 7.40 13.10 -13.83
C ARG A 840 7.25 11.58 -13.94
N SER A 841 8.38 10.86 -14.05
CA SER A 841 8.37 9.39 -14.08
C SER A 841 8.41 8.75 -12.71
N LEU A 842 8.44 9.57 -11.65
CA LEU A 842 8.51 9.07 -10.29
C LEU A 842 7.14 8.49 -9.88
N THR A 843 7.18 7.27 -9.36
CA THR A 843 6.00 6.54 -8.92
C THR A 843 6.11 6.25 -7.43
N LEU A 844 4.97 6.17 -6.73
CA LEU A 844 4.93 5.88 -5.30
C LEU A 844 4.32 4.50 -5.07
N PRO A 845 5.12 3.46 -4.79
CA PRO A 845 4.58 2.14 -4.48
C PRO A 845 3.88 2.14 -3.11
N GLN A 846 2.88 1.28 -2.94
CA GLN A 846 2.08 1.24 -1.71
C GLN A 846 2.92 0.97 -0.45
N ASN A 847 3.92 0.10 -0.54
CA ASN A 847 4.83 -0.20 0.58
C ASN A 847 5.71 1.00 0.98
N ALA A 848 6.05 1.88 0.04
CA ALA A 848 6.74 3.14 0.33
C ALA A 848 5.78 4.11 1.04
N LEU A 849 4.56 4.28 0.50
CA LEU A 849 3.55 5.14 1.12
C LEU A 849 3.23 4.70 2.55
N LEU A 850 3.08 3.39 2.78
CA LEU A 850 2.85 2.82 4.11
C LEU A 850 3.97 3.21 5.10
N GLN A 851 5.23 3.15 4.65
CA GLN A 851 6.37 3.53 5.47
C GLN A 851 6.49 5.03 5.71
N ILE A 852 6.12 5.87 4.73
CA ILE A 852 6.16 7.33 4.86
C ILE A 852 5.06 7.82 5.80
N ALA A 853 3.87 7.23 5.70
CA ALA A 853 2.68 7.66 6.45
C ALA A 853 2.58 7.05 7.86
N SER A 854 3.47 6.14 8.23
CA SER A 854 3.53 5.59 9.59
C SER A 854 4.45 6.44 10.47
N ASP A 855 4.04 6.77 11.70
CA ASP A 855 4.85 7.50 12.68
C ASP A 855 6.00 6.68 13.29
N GLY A 856 6.22 5.46 12.79
CA GLY A 856 7.20 4.49 13.28
C GLY A 856 7.30 3.29 12.34
N PRO A 857 7.48 2.06 12.85
CA PRO A 857 7.37 0.85 12.03
C PRO A 857 6.03 0.81 11.28
N PRO A 858 5.97 0.20 10.08
CA PRO A 858 4.73 0.11 9.30
C PRO A 858 3.52 -0.35 10.11
N ASP A 859 2.45 0.45 10.09
CA ASP A 859 1.21 0.22 10.83
C ASP A 859 0.12 -0.37 9.91
N PRO A 860 -0.44 -1.57 10.19
CA PRO A 860 -1.56 -2.12 9.44
C PRO A 860 -2.80 -1.22 9.37
N GLY A 861 -3.02 -0.40 10.40
CA GLY A 861 -4.07 0.61 10.43
C GLY A 861 -3.87 1.73 9.40
N VAL A 862 -2.63 2.05 9.04
CA VAL A 862 -2.31 2.95 7.91
C VAL A 862 -2.64 2.26 6.59
N ASN A 863 -2.31 0.98 6.43
CA ASN A 863 -2.68 0.24 5.22
C ASN A 863 -4.19 0.14 5.02
N ARG A 864 -4.96 -0.12 6.10
CA ARG A 864 -6.43 -0.08 6.05
C ARG A 864 -6.97 1.29 5.63
N ALA A 865 -6.34 2.39 6.07
CA ALA A 865 -6.69 3.73 5.61
C ALA A 865 -6.36 3.95 4.12
N ILE A 866 -5.22 3.43 3.63
CA ILE A 866 -4.89 3.42 2.20
C ILE A 866 -5.98 2.68 1.40
N GLU A 867 -6.38 1.47 1.82
CA GLU A 867 -7.43 0.71 1.14
C GLU A 867 -8.80 1.43 1.17
N ARG A 868 -9.15 2.09 2.27
CA ARG A 868 -10.37 2.93 2.35
C ARG A 868 -10.31 4.09 1.35
N LEU A 869 -9.17 4.74 1.17
CA LEU A 869 -8.99 5.82 0.20
C LEU A 869 -9.02 5.34 -1.26
N VAL A 870 -8.54 4.12 -1.52
CA VAL A 870 -8.54 3.51 -2.87
C VAL A 870 -9.92 2.96 -3.23
N SER A 871 -10.45 2.05 -2.42
CA SER A 871 -11.64 1.27 -2.78
C SER A 871 -12.95 1.89 -2.26
N GLY A 872 -12.92 2.44 -1.04
CA GLY A 872 -14.12 3.01 -0.39
C GLY A 872 -14.46 4.40 -0.90
N ARG A 873 -13.52 5.33 -0.81
CA ARG A 873 -13.70 6.75 -1.18
C ARG A 873 -13.29 7.08 -2.62
N ARG A 874 -12.47 6.23 -3.26
CA ARG A 874 -11.93 6.41 -4.63
C ARG A 874 -11.23 7.77 -4.84
N MET A 875 -10.52 8.22 -3.82
CA MET A 875 -9.69 9.44 -3.89
C MET A 875 -8.28 9.12 -4.40
N LEU A 876 -7.82 7.89 -4.14
CA LEU A 876 -6.59 7.33 -4.66
C LEU A 876 -6.89 6.22 -5.66
N VAL A 877 -5.97 5.98 -6.59
CA VAL A 877 -6.06 4.93 -7.59
C VAL A 877 -4.80 4.06 -7.52
N ARG A 878 -4.99 2.75 -7.55
CA ARG A 878 -3.90 1.77 -7.65
C ARG A 878 -3.75 1.36 -9.12
N ARG A 879 -2.54 1.52 -9.70
CA ARG A 879 -2.22 0.97 -11.02
C ARG A 879 -1.91 -0.52 -10.94
N GLU A 880 -1.95 -1.22 -12.08
CA GLU A 880 -1.58 -2.64 -12.18
C GLU A 880 -0.19 -2.94 -11.63
N SER A 881 0.73 -1.97 -11.72
CA SER A 881 2.09 -2.06 -11.17
C SER A 881 2.17 -1.90 -9.64
N GLY A 882 1.04 -1.77 -8.92
CA GLY A 882 0.99 -1.60 -7.46
C GLY A 882 1.25 -0.17 -6.96
N HIS A 883 1.40 0.80 -7.87
CA HIS A 883 1.67 2.19 -7.51
C HIS A 883 0.38 2.95 -7.18
N ILE A 884 0.46 3.79 -6.16
CA ILE A 884 -0.64 4.63 -5.69
C ILE A 884 -0.49 6.04 -6.26
N ARG A 885 -1.59 6.56 -6.80
CA ARG A 885 -1.68 7.91 -7.36
C ARG A 885 -2.93 8.61 -6.89
N THR A 886 -2.97 9.93 -7.04
CA THR A 886 -4.25 10.64 -6.92
C THR A 886 -5.15 10.25 -8.10
N ARG A 887 -6.47 10.32 -7.91
CA ARG A 887 -7.42 10.03 -9.01
C ARG A 887 -7.19 10.90 -10.25
N HIS A 888 -6.66 12.11 -10.06
CA HIS A 888 -6.26 12.99 -11.14
C HIS A 888 -5.24 14.02 -10.67
N ARG A 889 -4.20 14.24 -11.48
CA ARG A 889 -3.15 15.24 -11.23
C ARG A 889 -3.64 16.66 -10.86
N VAL A 890 -4.71 17.17 -11.47
CA VAL A 890 -5.19 18.53 -11.15
C VAL A 890 -5.74 18.61 -9.73
N VAL A 891 -6.22 17.48 -9.19
CA VAL A 891 -6.59 17.38 -7.78
C VAL A 891 -5.35 17.50 -6.90
N ALA A 892 -4.24 16.82 -7.25
CA ALA A 892 -2.97 16.96 -6.55
C ALA A 892 -2.44 18.40 -6.60
N GLU A 893 -2.49 19.06 -7.77
CA GLU A 893 -2.06 20.46 -7.95
C GLU A 893 -2.93 21.43 -7.14
N ALA A 894 -4.25 21.23 -7.09
CA ALA A 894 -5.16 22.04 -6.27
C ALA A 894 -4.94 21.80 -4.77
N MET A 895 -4.72 20.55 -4.37
CA MET A 895 -4.48 20.18 -2.97
C MET A 895 -3.13 20.67 -2.47
N GLU A 896 -2.09 20.68 -3.31
CA GLU A 896 -0.76 21.19 -2.95
C GLU A 896 -0.84 22.64 -2.48
N LYS A 897 -1.65 23.47 -3.15
CA LYS A 897 -1.89 24.86 -2.73
C LYS A 897 -2.51 24.92 -1.33
N PHE A 898 -3.52 24.09 -1.08
CA PHE A 898 -4.20 24.02 0.21
C PHE A 898 -3.25 23.54 1.34
N ILE A 899 -2.46 22.49 1.09
CA ILE A 899 -1.46 21.97 2.04
C ILE A 899 -0.41 23.04 2.33
N ARG A 900 0.04 23.77 1.30
CA ARG A 900 1.08 24.81 1.41
C ARG A 900 0.64 26.04 2.22
N ASP A 901 -0.65 26.28 2.38
CA ASP A 901 -1.17 27.36 3.22
C ASP A 901 -0.90 27.11 4.71
N ASP A 902 -0.85 25.83 5.13
CA ASP A 902 -0.35 25.42 6.46
C ASP A 902 1.14 25.06 6.39
N LYS A 903 2.00 26.01 6.78
CA LYS A 903 3.46 25.87 6.67
C LYS A 903 4.03 24.76 7.56
N VAL A 904 3.46 24.55 8.74
CA VAL A 904 3.96 23.54 9.68
C VAL A 904 3.61 22.16 9.15
N TYR A 905 2.35 21.96 8.77
CA TYR A 905 1.89 20.70 8.19
C TYR A 905 2.63 20.35 6.89
N PHE A 906 2.82 21.33 6.00
CA PHE A 906 3.61 21.13 4.79
C PHE A 906 5.06 20.73 5.08
N GLN A 907 5.71 21.37 6.06
CA GLN A 907 7.08 21.06 6.44
C GLN A 907 7.19 19.62 6.96
N GLU A 908 6.29 19.18 7.84
CA GLU A 908 6.29 17.82 8.40
C GLU A 908 6.13 16.75 7.29
N LEU A 909 5.19 16.94 6.36
CA LEU A 909 5.00 16.02 5.24
C LEU A 909 6.22 15.98 4.31
N LEU A 910 6.83 17.13 4.03
CA LEU A 910 8.03 17.22 3.20
C LEU A 910 9.23 16.53 3.86
N GLU A 911 9.41 16.70 5.17
CA GLU A 911 10.47 16.05 5.94
C GLU A 911 10.33 14.52 5.93
N ARG A 912 9.11 13.99 6.15
CA ARG A 912 8.84 12.55 6.08
C ARG A 912 9.17 11.97 4.70
N LEU A 913 8.73 12.64 3.62
CA LEU A 913 9.04 12.25 2.25
C LEU A 913 10.55 12.27 1.97
N LEU A 914 11.23 13.36 2.34
CA LEU A 914 12.66 13.53 2.15
C LEU A 914 13.47 12.46 2.88
N LEU A 915 13.20 12.25 4.17
CA LEU A 915 13.91 11.27 4.97
C LEU A 915 13.77 9.86 4.38
N PHE A 916 12.57 9.48 3.94
CA PHE A 916 12.34 8.17 3.33
C PHE A 916 13.21 7.94 2.08
N TYR A 917 13.25 8.91 1.17
CA TYR A 917 14.00 8.78 -0.09
C TYR A 917 15.51 8.99 0.10
N VAL A 918 15.93 9.86 1.01
CA VAL A 918 17.33 10.08 1.34
C VAL A 918 17.96 8.84 1.96
N GLN A 919 17.26 8.19 2.90
CA GLN A 919 17.72 6.96 3.55
C GLN A 919 18.03 5.83 2.56
N ARG A 920 17.33 5.78 1.43
CA ARG A 920 17.48 4.75 0.38
C ARG A 920 18.33 5.18 -0.81
N GLY A 921 18.24 6.46 -1.19
CA GLY A 921 18.86 7.01 -2.39
C GLY A 921 20.28 7.53 -2.22
N ALA A 922 20.72 7.80 -0.98
CA ALA A 922 22.04 8.39 -0.71
C ALA A 922 23.19 7.54 -1.27
N GLY A 923 23.13 6.21 -1.10
CA GLY A 923 24.16 5.27 -1.55
C GLY A 923 24.03 4.78 -2.99
N ILE A 924 23.13 5.37 -3.80
CA ILE A 924 22.89 4.96 -5.19
C ILE A 924 23.63 5.90 -6.14
N THR A 925 24.59 5.36 -6.89
CA THR A 925 25.39 6.10 -7.87
C THR A 925 24.71 6.19 -9.25
N ASN A 926 23.85 5.23 -9.59
CA ASN A 926 23.09 5.23 -10.84
C ASN A 926 22.07 6.38 -10.84
N ARG A 927 22.25 7.35 -11.74
CA ARG A 927 21.39 8.54 -11.84
C ARG A 927 20.00 8.24 -12.41
N ASN A 928 19.83 7.11 -13.09
CA ASN A 928 18.54 6.71 -13.68
C ASN A 928 17.67 5.94 -12.70
N ASP A 929 18.20 5.55 -11.53
CA ASP A 929 17.45 4.85 -10.50
C ASP A 929 16.28 5.71 -9.98
N PRO A 930 15.03 5.17 -9.94
CA PRO A 930 13.86 5.94 -9.53
C PRO A 930 13.96 6.50 -8.10
N THR A 931 14.55 5.75 -7.17
CA THR A 931 14.73 6.17 -5.77
C THR A 931 15.71 7.34 -5.70
N ARG A 932 16.83 7.24 -6.43
CA ARG A 932 17.82 8.32 -6.52
C ARG A 932 17.23 9.58 -7.16
N ARG A 933 16.44 9.41 -8.23
CA ARG A 933 15.76 10.52 -8.92
C ARG A 933 14.73 11.20 -8.03
N ALA A 934 13.93 10.43 -7.29
CA ALA A 934 12.98 10.97 -6.30
C ALA A 934 13.69 11.78 -5.21
N MET A 935 14.79 11.23 -4.66
CA MET A 935 15.61 11.94 -3.69
C MET A 935 16.11 13.28 -4.26
N VAL A 936 16.75 13.26 -5.43
CA VAL A 936 17.29 14.45 -6.12
C VAL A 936 16.21 15.48 -6.42
N ALA A 937 15.03 15.04 -6.87
CA ALA A 937 13.90 15.91 -7.17
C ALA A 937 13.37 16.61 -5.92
N LEU A 938 13.27 15.90 -4.79
CA LEU A 938 12.74 16.45 -3.53
C LEU A 938 13.72 17.42 -2.86
N ILE A 939 15.03 17.16 -2.88
CA ILE A 939 16.05 18.06 -2.29
C ILE A 939 16.33 19.29 -3.16
N ASN A 940 15.72 19.41 -4.33
CA ASN A 940 16.01 20.47 -5.29
C ASN A 940 15.71 21.86 -4.71
N HIS A 941 16.65 22.80 -4.83
CA HIS A 941 16.48 24.16 -4.33
C HIS A 941 15.23 24.87 -4.88
N ARG A 942 14.78 24.53 -6.09
CA ARG A 942 13.55 25.11 -6.68
C ARG A 942 12.29 24.62 -5.97
N VAL A 943 12.28 23.38 -5.47
CA VAL A 943 11.22 22.88 -4.59
C VAL A 943 11.22 23.69 -3.30
N MET A 944 12.40 23.94 -2.72
CA MET A 944 12.54 24.75 -1.51
C MET A 944 12.14 26.21 -1.71
N ILE A 945 12.45 26.84 -2.85
CA ILE A 945 12.02 28.22 -3.14
C ILE A 945 10.50 28.28 -3.35
N LYS A 946 9.94 27.36 -4.15
CA LYS A 946 8.50 27.28 -4.37
C LYS A 946 7.73 26.89 -3.12
N SER A 947 8.40 26.24 -2.15
CA SER A 947 7.84 25.86 -0.84
C SER A 947 7.12 27.04 -0.16
N GLY A 948 7.69 28.24 -0.29
CA GLY A 948 7.30 29.41 0.47
C GLY A 948 7.54 29.24 1.98
N LEU A 949 8.35 28.27 2.39
CA LEU A 949 8.79 28.10 3.77
C LEU A 949 9.76 29.23 4.17
N PRO A 950 9.81 29.60 5.46
CA PRO A 950 10.83 30.50 5.97
C PRO A 950 12.24 29.97 5.69
N VAL A 951 13.20 30.89 5.46
CA VAL A 951 14.61 30.52 5.21
C VAL A 951 15.18 29.62 6.30
N LYS A 952 14.80 29.87 7.57
CA LYS A 952 15.21 29.03 8.70
C LYS A 952 14.71 27.58 8.55
N SER A 953 13.41 27.39 8.27
CA SER A 953 12.84 26.05 8.05
C SER A 953 13.53 25.29 6.92
N VAL A 954 13.85 25.95 5.81
CA VAL A 954 14.57 25.28 4.70
C VAL A 954 15.98 24.87 5.13
N ARG A 955 16.69 25.70 5.89
CA ARG A 955 18.00 25.34 6.45
C ARG A 955 17.88 24.19 7.43
N ASP A 956 16.87 24.18 8.29
CA ASP A 956 16.61 23.10 9.24
C ASP A 956 16.34 21.78 8.49
N ILE A 957 15.58 21.81 7.39
CA ILE A 957 15.38 20.64 6.50
C ILE A 957 16.72 20.16 5.92
N TYR A 958 17.56 21.05 5.38
CA TYR A 958 18.87 20.61 4.87
C TYR A 958 19.75 20.04 6.00
N HIS A 959 19.78 20.68 7.17
CA HIS A 959 20.50 20.19 8.35
C HIS A 959 20.05 18.79 8.77
N LEU A 960 18.75 18.50 8.72
CA LEU A 960 18.20 17.16 9.01
C LEU A 960 18.75 16.08 8.07
N LEU A 961 19.07 16.42 6.82
CA LEU A 961 19.57 15.48 5.81
C LEU A 961 21.10 15.33 5.83
N HIS A 962 21.81 16.21 6.54
CA HIS A 962 23.27 16.31 6.51
C HIS A 962 23.97 14.98 6.80
N ASP A 963 23.56 14.26 7.85
CA ASP A 963 24.21 13.01 8.25
C ASP A 963 24.18 11.93 7.15
N TYR A 964 23.17 11.96 6.27
CA TYR A 964 23.02 11.01 5.18
C TYR A 964 23.72 11.45 3.89
N LEU A 965 23.84 12.77 3.67
CA LEU A 965 24.23 13.35 2.37
C LEU A 965 25.49 14.23 2.42
N LYS A 966 26.19 14.31 3.56
CA LYS A 966 27.40 15.14 3.71
C LYS A 966 28.50 14.84 2.70
N ASP A 967 28.55 13.62 2.17
CA ASP A 967 29.55 13.20 1.16
C ASP A 967 29.00 13.29 -0.28
N ASP A 968 27.74 13.70 -0.44
CA ASP A 968 27.05 13.81 -1.73
C ASP A 968 27.19 15.22 -2.32
N PHE A 969 27.89 15.34 -3.45
CA PHE A 969 28.09 16.64 -4.10
C PHE A 969 26.76 17.30 -4.49
N HIS A 970 25.72 16.53 -4.82
CA HIS A 970 24.45 17.06 -5.29
C HIS A 970 23.67 17.72 -4.16
N TYR A 971 23.75 17.18 -2.94
CA TYR A 971 23.17 17.80 -1.75
C TYR A 971 23.75 19.20 -1.53
N TRP A 972 25.09 19.32 -1.52
CA TRP A 972 25.76 20.61 -1.36
C TRP A 972 25.49 21.58 -2.51
N LEU A 973 25.35 21.06 -3.74
CA LEU A 973 24.91 21.87 -4.88
C LEU A 973 23.53 22.49 -4.64
N GLN A 974 22.57 21.75 -4.08
CA GLN A 974 21.24 22.29 -3.79
C GLN A 974 21.27 23.30 -2.65
N CYS A 975 22.05 23.05 -1.58
CA CYS A 975 22.26 24.03 -0.50
C CYS A 975 22.86 25.34 -1.06
N GLY A 976 23.91 25.25 -1.87
CA GLY A 976 24.56 26.40 -2.48
C GLY A 976 23.67 27.14 -3.47
N SER A 977 22.94 26.41 -4.31
CA SER A 977 21.99 27.00 -5.27
C SER A 977 20.84 27.72 -4.57
N TYR A 978 20.36 27.18 -3.45
CA TYR A 978 19.33 27.83 -2.63
C TYR A 978 19.83 29.15 -2.05
N GLU A 979 21.01 29.17 -1.42
CA GLU A 979 21.57 30.38 -0.83
C GLU A 979 21.92 31.44 -1.89
N LEU A 980 22.31 31.01 -3.09
CA LEU A 980 22.52 31.90 -4.24
C LEU A 980 21.23 32.63 -4.66
N GLU A 981 20.10 31.91 -4.73
CA GLU A 981 18.79 32.52 -5.00
C GLU A 981 18.33 33.45 -3.85
N GLN A 982 18.67 33.12 -2.61
CA GLN A 982 18.46 34.00 -1.45
C GLN A 982 19.46 35.16 -1.36
N ARG A 983 20.37 35.30 -2.35
CA ARG A 983 21.40 36.34 -2.44
C ARG A 983 22.44 36.32 -1.31
N ASN A 984 22.61 35.20 -0.64
CA ASN A 984 23.62 34.99 0.39
C ASN A 984 24.87 34.35 -0.24
N LEU A 985 25.67 35.18 -0.92
CA LEU A 985 26.77 34.70 -1.77
C LEU A 985 27.90 34.02 -0.98
N ASP A 986 28.21 34.49 0.24
CA ASP A 986 29.28 33.90 1.05
C ASP A 986 28.95 32.48 1.50
N LEU A 987 27.71 32.24 1.95
CA LEU A 987 27.26 30.91 2.32
C LEU A 987 27.11 29.99 1.11
N ALA A 988 26.62 30.54 -0.02
CA ALA A 988 26.58 29.82 -1.29
C ALA A 988 27.97 29.36 -1.75
N ALA A 989 28.97 30.24 -1.67
CA ALA A 989 30.36 29.93 -2.00
C ALA A 989 30.89 28.77 -1.13
N THR A 990 30.66 28.86 0.19
CA THR A 990 31.07 27.81 1.15
C THR A 990 30.49 26.45 0.78
N PHE A 991 29.17 26.36 0.54
CA PHE A 991 28.54 25.09 0.18
C PHE A 991 29.00 24.57 -1.18
N LEU A 992 29.23 25.45 -2.16
CA LEU A 992 29.68 25.02 -3.48
C LEU A 992 31.15 24.56 -3.48
N GLU A 993 32.00 25.11 -2.62
CA GLU A 993 33.35 24.56 -2.41
C GLU A 993 33.29 23.17 -1.78
N THR A 994 32.43 22.98 -0.76
CA THR A 994 32.19 21.63 -0.21
C THR A 994 31.69 20.67 -1.29
N SER A 995 30.74 21.12 -2.14
CA SER A 995 30.25 20.34 -3.29
C SER A 995 31.37 19.93 -4.24
N ARG A 996 32.33 20.82 -4.53
CA ARG A 996 33.50 20.50 -5.37
C ARG A 996 34.46 19.52 -4.70
N GLY A 997 34.58 19.59 -3.37
CA GLY A 997 35.42 18.68 -2.57
C GLY A 997 34.86 17.26 -2.46
N CYS A 998 33.56 17.06 -2.67
CA CYS A 998 32.93 15.74 -2.72
C CYS A 998 33.32 14.96 -4.00
N GLU A 999 33.24 13.64 -3.92
CA GLU A 999 33.54 12.75 -5.05
C GLU A 999 32.69 13.09 -6.29
N GLY A 1000 33.35 13.25 -7.43
CA GLY A 1000 32.70 13.59 -8.70
C GLY A 1000 32.24 15.06 -8.84
N GLY A 1001 32.28 15.86 -7.77
CA GLY A 1001 31.80 17.23 -7.75
C GLY A 1001 32.67 18.22 -8.56
N GLN A 1002 34.00 18.11 -8.45
CA GLN A 1002 34.96 19.01 -9.10
C GLN A 1002 34.81 19.11 -10.63
N ASN A 1003 34.39 18.02 -11.28
CA ASN A 1003 34.19 17.96 -12.73
C ASN A 1003 32.72 18.02 -13.14
N HIS A 1004 31.78 18.07 -12.19
CA HIS A 1004 30.37 18.07 -12.50
C HIS A 1004 29.93 19.44 -13.03
N PHE A 1005 29.48 19.50 -14.29
CA PHE A 1005 29.18 20.77 -14.96
C PHE A 1005 28.20 21.67 -14.20
N LYS A 1006 27.17 21.10 -13.55
CA LYS A 1006 26.23 21.89 -12.73
C LYS A 1006 26.90 22.53 -11.51
N VAL A 1007 27.83 21.81 -10.86
CA VAL A 1007 28.53 22.31 -9.67
C VAL A 1007 29.46 23.44 -10.06
N VAL A 1008 30.32 23.20 -11.05
CA VAL A 1008 31.29 24.19 -11.52
C VAL A 1008 30.60 25.44 -12.07
N THR A 1009 29.49 25.28 -12.80
CA THR A 1009 28.73 26.42 -13.34
C THR A 1009 28.14 27.28 -12.23
N THR A 1010 27.47 26.67 -11.24
CA THR A 1010 26.88 27.41 -10.12
C THR A 1010 27.97 28.04 -9.24
N TRP A 1011 29.06 27.32 -8.97
CA TRP A 1011 30.22 27.83 -8.26
C TRP A 1011 30.78 29.08 -8.95
N ALA A 1012 31.09 28.99 -10.24
CA ALA A 1012 31.65 30.12 -10.97
C ALA A 1012 30.68 31.31 -11.06
N MET A 1013 29.37 31.05 -11.15
CA MET A 1013 28.35 32.10 -11.07
C MET A 1013 28.40 32.86 -9.74
N VAL A 1014 28.67 32.20 -8.61
CA VAL A 1014 28.83 32.85 -7.30
C VAL A 1014 30.06 33.77 -7.29
N TYR A 1015 31.21 33.28 -7.74
CA TYR A 1015 32.46 34.05 -7.69
C TYR A 1015 32.45 35.26 -8.65
N LEU A 1016 31.87 35.11 -9.84
CA LEU A 1016 31.62 36.25 -10.73
C LEU A 1016 30.74 37.31 -10.04
N ARG A 1017 29.68 36.88 -9.34
CA ARG A 1017 28.77 37.79 -8.62
C ARG A 1017 29.40 38.42 -7.37
N LEU A 1018 30.26 37.70 -6.66
CA LEU A 1018 31.02 38.24 -5.52
C LEU A 1018 31.97 39.35 -5.97
N ALA A 1019 32.68 39.15 -7.09
CA ALA A 1019 33.53 40.19 -7.69
C ALA A 1019 32.72 41.39 -8.20
N ILE A 1020 31.52 41.16 -8.74
CA ILE A 1020 30.58 42.23 -9.12
C ILE A 1020 30.11 43.06 -7.91
N GLN A 1021 29.90 42.43 -6.75
CA GLN A 1021 29.50 43.12 -5.52
C GLN A 1021 30.67 43.85 -4.85
N ASN A 1022 31.89 43.32 -4.97
CA ASN A 1022 33.11 43.86 -4.38
C ASN A 1022 34.15 44.16 -5.48
N PRO A 1023 33.88 45.14 -6.35
CA PRO A 1023 34.71 45.37 -7.55
C PRO A 1023 36.14 45.80 -7.23
N SER A 1024 36.37 46.35 -6.03
CA SER A 1024 37.67 46.83 -5.53
C SER A 1024 38.40 45.83 -4.62
N ASP A 1025 37.95 44.58 -4.53
CA ASP A 1025 38.67 43.50 -3.86
C ASP A 1025 39.48 42.67 -4.87
N VAL A 1026 40.82 42.73 -4.77
CA VAL A 1026 41.75 42.00 -5.66
C VAL A 1026 41.57 40.49 -5.53
N GLY A 1027 41.36 39.98 -4.30
CA GLY A 1027 41.20 38.55 -4.09
C GLY A 1027 39.94 38.02 -4.78
N ARG A 1028 38.83 38.76 -4.69
CA ARG A 1028 37.58 38.41 -5.40
C ARG A 1028 37.73 38.49 -6.91
N HIS A 1029 38.55 39.41 -7.42
CA HIS A 1029 38.86 39.48 -8.83
C HIS A 1029 39.62 38.23 -9.31
N ASP A 1030 40.66 37.82 -8.58
CA ASP A 1030 41.47 36.63 -8.91
C ASP A 1030 40.60 35.36 -8.90
N GLU A 1031 39.74 35.20 -7.88
CA GLU A 1031 38.78 34.09 -7.82
C GLU A 1031 37.82 34.09 -9.02
N ALA A 1032 37.37 35.27 -9.47
CA ALA A 1032 36.49 35.41 -10.63
C ALA A 1032 37.20 35.10 -11.96
N VAL A 1033 38.49 35.40 -12.08
CA VAL A 1033 39.32 35.01 -13.23
C VAL A 1033 39.38 33.48 -13.33
N ASP A 1034 39.64 32.79 -12.22
CA ASP A 1034 39.68 31.33 -12.17
C ASP A 1034 38.31 30.71 -12.42
N ALA A 1035 37.26 31.27 -11.85
CA ALA A 1035 35.87 30.90 -12.14
C ALA A 1035 35.53 30.99 -13.63
N PHE A 1036 35.92 32.08 -14.29
CA PHE A 1036 35.70 32.26 -15.71
C PHE A 1036 36.45 31.22 -16.55
N ARG A 1037 37.71 30.90 -16.21
CA ARG A 1037 38.49 29.84 -16.88
C ARG A 1037 37.82 28.46 -16.76
N GLU A 1038 37.32 28.12 -15.57
CA GLU A 1038 36.62 26.86 -15.34
C GLU A 1038 35.30 26.77 -16.12
N LEU A 1039 34.54 27.87 -16.24
CA LEU A 1039 33.35 27.91 -17.09
C LEU A 1039 33.69 27.60 -18.55
N GLU A 1040 34.73 28.20 -19.10
CA GLU A 1040 35.16 27.93 -20.48
C GLU A 1040 35.58 26.46 -20.66
N ARG A 1041 36.30 25.89 -19.69
CA ARG A 1041 36.70 24.48 -19.71
C ARG A 1041 35.47 23.56 -19.76
N ILE A 1042 34.48 23.80 -18.91
CA ILE A 1042 33.23 23.00 -18.90
C ILE A 1042 32.42 23.21 -20.17
N ALA A 1043 32.32 24.45 -20.66
CA ALA A 1043 31.61 24.76 -21.89
C ALA A 1043 32.24 24.07 -23.11
N LEU A 1044 33.57 23.92 -23.14
CA LEU A 1044 34.28 23.16 -24.18
C LEU A 1044 34.01 21.66 -24.09
N GLN A 1045 33.94 21.11 -22.87
CA GLN A 1045 33.74 19.67 -22.65
C GLN A 1045 32.30 19.22 -22.90
N GLU A 1046 31.31 19.96 -22.37
CA GLU A 1046 29.90 19.56 -22.41
C GLU A 1046 29.14 20.15 -23.61
N GLY A 1047 29.60 21.28 -24.14
CA GLY A 1047 28.98 21.98 -25.26
C GLY A 1047 27.47 22.16 -25.08
N ALA A 1048 26.68 21.59 -26.00
CA ALA A 1048 25.23 21.70 -26.00
C ALA A 1048 24.54 21.05 -24.78
N ARG A 1049 25.21 20.15 -24.04
CA ARG A 1049 24.64 19.50 -22.86
C ARG A 1049 24.59 20.42 -21.63
N SER A 1050 25.34 21.51 -21.64
CA SER A 1050 25.34 22.52 -20.57
C SER A 1050 25.05 23.93 -21.09
N PRO A 1051 23.82 24.18 -21.59
CA PRO A 1051 23.48 25.49 -22.14
C PRO A 1051 23.63 26.62 -21.12
N HIS A 1052 23.34 26.32 -19.85
CA HIS A 1052 23.43 27.29 -18.77
C HIS A 1052 24.86 27.80 -18.54
N THR A 1053 25.89 26.96 -18.74
CA THR A 1053 27.30 27.40 -18.62
C THR A 1053 27.63 28.49 -19.62
N ILE A 1054 27.23 28.31 -20.88
CA ILE A 1054 27.45 29.31 -21.94
C ILE A 1054 26.67 30.59 -21.63
N VAL A 1055 25.43 30.47 -21.15
CA VAL A 1055 24.62 31.61 -20.71
C VAL A 1055 25.29 32.38 -19.56
N THR A 1056 25.88 31.68 -18.57
CA THR A 1056 26.60 32.30 -17.45
C THR A 1056 27.87 33.02 -17.92
N ILE A 1057 28.66 32.42 -18.81
CA ILE A 1057 29.84 33.07 -19.44
C ILE A 1057 29.42 34.40 -20.08
N ILE A 1058 28.32 34.39 -20.84
CA ILE A 1058 27.84 35.56 -21.56
C ILE A 1058 27.29 36.60 -20.59
N LYS A 1059 26.34 36.21 -19.74
CA LYS A 1059 25.60 37.14 -18.90
C LYS A 1059 26.44 37.63 -17.72
N ASP A 1060 26.81 36.73 -16.82
CA ASP A 1060 27.54 37.09 -15.60
C ASP A 1060 28.98 37.52 -15.93
N GLY A 1061 29.62 36.93 -16.95
CA GLY A 1061 30.93 37.37 -17.43
C GLY A 1061 30.92 38.79 -18.03
N THR A 1062 29.91 39.16 -18.83
CA THR A 1062 29.79 40.55 -19.33
C THR A 1062 29.56 41.54 -18.19
N HIS A 1063 28.70 41.19 -17.23
CA HIS A 1063 28.44 42.04 -16.07
C HIS A 1063 29.69 42.24 -15.20
N TRP A 1064 30.47 41.17 -15.02
CA TRP A 1064 31.75 41.22 -14.31
C TRP A 1064 32.75 42.14 -15.03
N LEU A 1065 32.89 42.02 -16.35
CA LEU A 1065 33.72 42.96 -17.14
C LEU A 1065 33.25 44.41 -16.99
N GLN A 1066 31.94 44.66 -17.06
CA GLN A 1066 31.39 46.02 -16.96
C GLN A 1066 31.70 46.70 -15.63
N ARG A 1067 31.74 45.94 -14.52
CA ARG A 1067 31.88 46.50 -13.17
C ARG A 1067 33.26 46.34 -12.55
N GLY A 1068 34.08 45.40 -13.02
CA GLY A 1068 35.40 45.14 -12.44
C GLY A 1068 36.36 46.32 -12.64
N THR A 1069 37.11 46.67 -11.60
CA THR A 1069 38.09 47.79 -11.62
C THR A 1069 39.53 47.34 -11.85
N PHE A 1070 39.82 46.05 -11.75
CA PHE A 1070 41.18 45.50 -11.85
C PHE A 1070 41.61 45.04 -13.25
N PHE A 1071 40.75 45.18 -14.25
CA PHE A 1071 41.13 44.86 -15.63
C PHE A 1071 41.99 45.98 -16.22
N THR A 1072 43.14 45.61 -16.76
CA THR A 1072 43.80 46.44 -17.77
C THR A 1072 42.93 46.54 -19.04
N ASN A 1073 43.17 47.54 -19.89
CA ASN A 1073 42.44 47.69 -21.16
C ASN A 1073 42.60 46.43 -22.03
N ASP A 1074 43.82 45.89 -22.13
CA ASP A 1074 44.12 44.67 -22.89
C ASP A 1074 43.37 43.44 -22.36
N GLU A 1075 43.34 43.23 -21.04
CA GLU A 1075 42.63 42.11 -20.42
C GLU A 1075 41.12 42.22 -20.60
N ARG A 1076 40.58 43.44 -20.49
CA ARG A 1076 39.16 43.73 -20.71
C ARG A 1076 38.76 43.40 -22.14
N GLN A 1077 39.55 43.86 -23.12
CA GLN A 1077 39.32 43.56 -24.53
C GLN A 1077 39.46 42.06 -24.84
N ASN A 1078 40.53 41.41 -24.36
CA ASN A 1078 40.76 39.99 -24.60
C ASN A 1078 39.61 39.13 -24.03
N THR A 1079 39.17 39.45 -22.81
CA THR A 1079 38.04 38.74 -22.19
C THR A 1079 36.72 39.04 -22.90
N ALA A 1080 36.48 40.28 -23.36
CA ALA A 1080 35.32 40.59 -24.19
C ALA A 1080 35.32 39.80 -25.52
N ARG A 1081 36.47 39.69 -26.20
CA ARG A 1081 36.65 38.85 -27.41
C ARG A 1081 36.40 37.36 -27.11
N ARG A 1082 36.82 36.85 -25.95
CA ARG A 1082 36.51 35.48 -25.49
C ARG A 1082 35.01 35.26 -25.33
N ILE A 1083 34.29 36.18 -24.68
CA ILE A 1083 32.83 36.08 -24.52
C ILE A 1083 32.11 36.16 -25.88
N LEU A 1084 32.52 37.05 -26.78
CA LEU A 1084 31.97 37.12 -28.15
C LEU A 1084 32.17 35.81 -28.92
N ARG A 1085 33.34 35.15 -28.78
CA ARG A 1085 33.55 33.81 -29.34
C ARG A 1085 32.58 32.77 -28.77
N TRP A 1086 32.28 32.85 -27.47
CA TRP A 1086 31.27 31.97 -26.87
C TRP A 1086 29.84 32.27 -27.34
N ILE A 1087 29.52 33.52 -27.68
CA ILE A 1087 28.26 33.84 -28.37
C ILE A 1087 28.22 33.17 -29.74
N GLU A 1088 29.30 33.23 -30.52
CA GLU A 1088 29.39 32.56 -31.83
C GLU A 1088 29.28 31.03 -31.72
N VAL A 1089 29.99 30.42 -30.76
CA VAL A 1089 29.87 28.99 -30.46
C VAL A 1089 28.46 28.64 -30.02
N GLY A 1090 27.85 29.47 -29.16
CA GLY A 1090 26.49 29.31 -28.70
C GLY A 1090 25.47 29.39 -29.84
N HIS A 1091 25.64 30.26 -30.83
CA HIS A 1091 24.79 30.28 -32.03
C HIS A 1091 24.89 28.98 -32.84
N ARG A 1092 26.04 28.29 -32.82
CA ARG A 1092 26.19 26.98 -33.48
C ARG A 1092 25.60 25.83 -32.66
N LEU A 1093 25.75 25.86 -31.34
CA LEU A 1093 25.39 24.74 -30.45
C LEU A 1093 23.98 24.85 -29.86
N LEU A 1094 23.48 26.07 -29.67
CA LEU A 1094 22.32 26.42 -28.85
C LEU A 1094 21.34 27.36 -29.58
N ASP A 1095 21.33 27.37 -30.91
CA ASP A 1095 20.47 28.28 -31.71
C ASP A 1095 18.98 28.23 -31.29
N MET A 1096 18.53 27.05 -30.84
CA MET A 1096 17.15 26.81 -30.42
C MET A 1096 16.86 27.22 -28.97
N ASN A 1097 17.87 27.61 -28.18
CA ASN A 1097 17.72 27.92 -26.76
C ASN A 1097 17.33 29.39 -26.56
N GLY A 1098 16.12 29.62 -26.03
CA GLY A 1098 15.59 30.97 -25.82
C GLY A 1098 16.37 31.83 -24.82
N GLU A 1099 16.88 31.23 -23.74
CA GLU A 1099 17.67 31.94 -22.72
C GLU A 1099 19.01 32.41 -23.29
N PHE A 1100 19.69 31.54 -24.05
CA PHE A 1100 20.90 31.87 -24.78
C PHE A 1100 20.68 33.05 -25.73
N ARG A 1101 19.66 32.99 -26.61
CA ARG A 1101 19.38 34.10 -27.55
C ARG A 1101 19.11 35.41 -26.82
N ALA A 1102 18.34 35.37 -25.73
CA ALA A 1102 18.04 36.56 -24.95
C ALA A 1102 19.28 37.13 -24.22
N ALA A 1103 20.25 36.29 -23.83
CA ALA A 1103 21.52 36.71 -23.26
C ALA A 1103 22.47 37.27 -24.34
N ALA A 1104 22.65 36.56 -25.45
CA ALA A 1104 23.46 36.97 -26.59
C ALA A 1104 23.01 38.35 -27.12
N ASN A 1105 21.72 38.54 -27.37
CA ASN A 1105 21.19 39.82 -27.86
C ASN A 1105 21.42 40.98 -26.89
N ARG A 1106 21.36 40.73 -25.58
CA ARG A 1106 21.57 41.77 -24.56
C ARG A 1106 23.04 42.11 -24.35
N CYS A 1107 23.94 41.13 -24.46
CA CYS A 1107 25.35 41.29 -24.12
C CYS A 1107 26.25 41.65 -25.32
N THR A 1108 25.85 41.35 -26.56
CA THR A 1108 26.67 41.58 -27.76
C THR A 1108 27.07 43.05 -27.92
N GLY A 1109 26.11 43.99 -27.91
CA GLY A 1109 26.41 45.41 -28.10
C GLY A 1109 27.36 46.02 -27.05
N PRO A 1110 27.16 45.77 -25.74
CA PRO A 1110 28.14 46.15 -24.73
C PRO A 1110 29.55 45.58 -24.95
N LEU A 1111 29.68 44.31 -25.33
CA LEU A 1111 30.97 43.66 -25.56
C LEU A 1111 31.68 44.23 -26.79
N GLU A 1112 30.97 44.44 -27.90
CA GLU A 1112 31.53 45.05 -29.11
C GLU A 1112 32.09 46.46 -28.84
N ARG A 1113 31.40 47.27 -28.02
CA ARG A 1113 31.91 48.58 -27.60
C ARG A 1113 33.20 48.48 -26.80
N MET A 1114 33.32 47.50 -25.91
CA MET A 1114 34.56 47.28 -25.15
C MET A 1114 35.73 46.87 -26.03
N VAL A 1115 35.47 46.19 -27.16
CA VAL A 1115 36.50 45.82 -28.13
C VAL A 1115 36.89 47.00 -29.02
N ARG A 1116 35.94 47.90 -29.35
CA ARG A 1116 36.16 49.07 -30.22
C ARG A 1116 36.72 50.32 -29.53
N ALA A 1117 36.65 50.41 -28.21
CA ALA A 1117 36.97 51.64 -27.47
C ALA A 1117 38.42 52.17 -27.63
N ASP A 1118 39.34 51.41 -28.25
CA ASP A 1118 40.67 51.89 -28.66
C ASP A 1118 40.89 52.00 -30.18
N GLU A 1119 40.01 51.46 -31.03
CA GLU A 1119 40.12 51.68 -32.49
C GLU A 1119 39.91 53.17 -32.82
N ASP A 1120 39.17 53.90 -31.96
CA ASP A 1120 38.95 55.34 -32.06
C ASP A 1120 39.97 56.19 -31.25
N GLU A 1121 40.80 55.60 -30.36
CA GLU A 1121 41.88 56.32 -29.65
C GLU A 1121 43.23 56.28 -30.41
N GLU A 1122 43.46 55.26 -31.26
CA GLU A 1122 44.63 55.24 -32.17
C GLU A 1122 44.48 56.21 -33.37
N ASP A 1123 43.25 56.62 -33.75
CA ASP A 1123 42.99 57.49 -34.91
C ASP A 1123 42.92 59.01 -34.58
N VAL A 1124 43.14 59.41 -33.31
CA VAL A 1124 43.11 60.83 -32.88
C VAL A 1124 44.49 61.42 -32.56
N SER A 1125 45.58 60.69 -32.80
CA SER A 1125 46.93 61.25 -32.70
C SER A 1125 47.51 61.63 -34.06
N ILE A 1126 47.45 62.95 -34.32
CA ILE A 1126 48.23 63.80 -35.25
C ILE A 1126 47.48 64.26 -36.52
N PRO A 1127 47.17 65.57 -36.60
CA PRO A 1127 47.91 66.39 -37.56
C PRO A 1127 48.63 67.59 -36.89
N LEU A 1128 49.96 67.56 -37.06
CA LEU A 1128 51.00 68.59 -36.81
C LEU A 1128 51.23 69.10 -35.39
#